data_AF-A0A6P0MGB2-F1
#
_entry.id   AF-A0A6P0MGB2-F1
#
_cell.length_a   1.000
_cell.length_b   1.000
_cell.length_c   1.000
_cell.angle_alpha   90.00
_cell.angle_beta   90.00
_cell.angle_gamma   90.00
#
_symmetry.space_group_name_H-M   'P 1'
#
loop_
_entity.id
_entity.type
_entity.pdbx_description
1 polymer ?
#
loop_
_entity_poly.entity_id
_entity_poly.type
_entity_poly.pdbx_seq_one_letter_code
_entity_poly.pdbx_strand_id
1 'polypeptide(L)'
;MANGSQFIDEANDLRELELKAGDGDVTLNAGGAITGPDNGIDITAGTADVTITGMEMADIDIDTEVNILDAETSNGSVVVDELDGLTLNNVTAGGDGKDVTVTSAEGDITVGTVTALDDNVTLNTTDGSIVDDGDTDADISSDTANLTITGTEMAGIDIDTNINTLDAKTSNGSVVVAEADGLTLDNVKAGGNNTNDVTVTSADGDIRVEMVTAPDEVTLDATNGSIVDDNDQNTQIEADTANLTAGNGSVGTSNNEIDTQITTLNAQASNGSVVVGEANGLTLNNVTATGNGNDVTVTSAEGDITVGAVTAADEVTLDATKGSIVDDNNQNTEIAATTANLTAGDGTVGALGTNQEIDTAVDELNVDTQATNGDQFIEEQDNLTALKLEAGKGNVTLKAGGAINDADSNADISADTARLDAGTNNIGDPESRLNTDVMTLRIANSANLQNPGAGNAFIAEKDDLTLDTVRVDGIFDLIATDISTSGAINAGTDITLTADNMALNNPVTGSGNLLLQPLTANRQIGIGTMTGQLDFTVSEINNLTDGFESITIAGNSGGIQMGDSVTFKDPVTIQAPNASITQDGDIIGIGDASITLEGETVLIGSTIPEANINTANQNITINGDTNLGSNVTLNTNNGGGDILFKEGTVNGNQSLTLIADTGNILFGGAVGNFTPLGDLTINNATNVTTAEVRAANFIQLDGSGTTTFNGALDIGNMLNITTDGNITTQNITAGESIDLTSNNGNIITTAGTLDSSSSIGEAGGITLTAPNGSITSGNLDSSSSAGNAGGITLTAPNGSITSGNLDSSSSAGNAGGITFTAPNGSIIPGNLNSSSSAGNAGDITFQAANGVVLNGITFDASSTSNNGGNVTLEAGSNLSLDNSSRILVDGVGTAGTIGITSDSLTLNNQSSLSAIAAASDKNGIISLIATLMELDGNSSVTGHIQIDANRLFVLNQSRMSAVSSISIGEGFFVSGDSTVVIKDGNSTEPTQINPPELPQATLIPDLDELVVQSCIVTEEESQFIITRRGGLPPRPSESLSPEALLRFDITPESAENPSGLAVTRQATDNNSIELPQLAQGLSVNSQGDIVLTAEASNFTTPIPLLLLARGECHAP
;
A
#
# COMPACT_ATOMS: atom_id res chain seq x y z
N MET A 1 72.03 49.18 74.36
CA MET A 1 73.29 48.45 74.08
C MET A 1 73.42 47.26 75.03
N ALA A 2 72.72 46.18 74.69
CA ALA A 2 73.17 44.80 74.80
C ALA A 2 72.12 43.98 74.03
N ASN A 3 72.46 43.53 72.81
CA ASN A 3 71.66 42.61 71.99
C ASN A 3 71.71 41.21 72.64
N GLY A 4 71.17 41.08 73.85
CA GLY A 4 71.18 39.83 74.61
C GLY A 4 69.75 39.46 74.97
N SER A 5 69.45 38.17 74.87
CA SER A 5 68.12 37.65 75.18
C SER A 5 67.68 38.01 76.60
N GLN A 6 66.40 38.28 76.78
CA GLN A 6 65.79 38.66 78.05
C GLN A 6 64.83 37.55 78.51
N PHE A 7 64.89 37.20 79.80
CA PHE A 7 64.05 36.16 80.40
C PHE A 7 63.34 36.73 81.63
N ILE A 8 62.01 36.67 81.64
CA ILE A 8 61.14 37.12 82.74
C ILE A 8 60.24 35.96 83.17
N ASP A 9 60.15 35.76 84.47
CA ASP A 9 59.26 34.78 85.10
C ASP A 9 58.64 35.47 86.32
N GLU A 10 57.37 35.85 86.21
CA GLU A 10 56.60 36.61 87.20
C GLU A 10 55.33 35.84 87.57
N ALA A 11 54.96 35.86 88.85
CA ALA A 11 53.81 35.09 89.34
C ALA A 11 52.48 35.86 89.28
N ASN A 12 52.50 37.13 88.89
CA ASN A 12 51.35 38.05 88.86
C ASN A 12 51.24 38.73 87.48
N ASP A 13 50.37 39.74 87.37
CA ASP A 13 50.29 40.63 86.20
C ASP A 13 51.63 41.32 85.91
N LEU A 14 51.94 41.49 84.63
CA LEU A 14 53.00 42.34 84.11
C LEU A 14 52.36 43.53 83.37
N ARG A 15 52.49 44.72 83.94
CA ARG A 15 51.92 45.97 83.39
C ARG A 15 53.03 46.95 83.06
N GLU A 16 52.79 47.82 82.07
CA GLU A 16 53.76 48.81 81.58
C GLU A 16 55.06 48.13 81.07
N LEU A 17 54.89 47.04 80.30
CA LEU A 17 55.99 46.23 79.78
C LEU A 17 56.85 47.04 78.78
N GLU A 18 58.18 47.05 78.93
CA GLU A 18 59.08 47.62 77.91
C GLU A 18 60.40 46.82 77.87
N LEU A 19 60.54 45.96 76.86
CA LEU A 19 61.64 45.02 76.65
C LEU A 19 62.31 45.26 75.30
N LYS A 20 63.59 45.62 75.33
CA LYS A 20 64.38 45.94 74.12
C LYS A 20 65.58 44.99 73.98
N ALA A 21 65.35 43.83 73.39
CA ALA A 21 66.38 42.81 73.13
C ALA A 21 67.10 43.00 71.77
N GLY A 22 66.54 43.79 70.85
CA GLY A 22 67.10 43.95 69.50
C GLY A 22 67.05 42.63 68.76
N ASP A 23 68.17 42.15 68.19
CA ASP A 23 68.21 40.84 67.51
C ASP A 23 68.16 39.61 68.46
N GLY A 24 68.08 39.81 69.77
CA GLY A 24 68.00 38.72 70.75
C GLY A 24 66.56 38.34 71.10
N ASP A 25 66.37 37.18 71.71
CA ASP A 25 65.03 36.67 72.04
C ASP A 25 64.49 37.23 73.37
N VAL A 26 63.17 37.30 73.50
CA VAL A 26 62.47 37.59 74.76
C VAL A 26 61.66 36.35 75.13
N THR A 27 61.83 35.85 76.36
CA THR A 27 60.95 34.83 76.94
C THR A 27 60.31 35.42 78.19
N LEU A 28 58.99 35.42 78.26
CA LEU A 28 58.21 36.03 79.31
C LEU A 28 57.11 35.08 79.79
N ASN A 29 57.23 34.64 81.03
CA ASN A 29 56.24 33.84 81.72
C ASN A 29 55.56 34.69 82.80
N ALA A 30 54.24 34.80 82.77
CA ALA A 30 53.46 35.51 83.77
C ALA A 30 52.42 34.59 84.43
N GLY A 31 52.04 34.89 85.67
CA GLY A 31 50.90 34.26 86.35
C GLY A 31 49.59 35.05 86.20
N GLY A 32 49.64 36.27 85.66
CA GLY A 32 48.51 37.16 85.42
C GLY A 32 48.63 37.89 84.07
N ALA A 33 47.82 38.92 83.85
CA ALA A 33 47.72 39.60 82.54
C ALA A 33 49.02 40.29 82.13
N ILE A 34 49.30 40.36 80.84
CA ILE A 34 50.49 41.02 80.28
C ILE A 34 49.99 42.17 79.41
N THR A 35 50.28 43.41 79.84
CA THR A 35 49.78 44.62 79.18
C THR A 35 50.87 45.68 79.03
N GLY A 36 50.97 46.29 77.84
CA GLY A 36 51.81 47.44 77.55
C GLY A 36 51.38 48.77 78.20
N PRO A 37 52.21 49.83 78.14
CA PRO A 37 51.79 51.21 78.35
C PRO A 37 51.28 51.80 77.02
N ASP A 38 49.97 52.01 76.89
CA ASP A 38 49.32 52.50 75.67
C ASP A 38 50.14 53.58 74.91
N ASN A 39 50.51 53.25 73.66
CA ASN A 39 51.16 54.05 72.59
C ASN A 39 52.69 53.88 72.36
N GLY A 40 53.29 52.73 72.64
CA GLY A 40 54.68 52.49 72.25
C GLY A 40 55.09 51.02 72.38
N ILE A 41 55.95 50.56 71.45
CA ILE A 41 56.41 49.17 71.36
C ILE A 41 56.84 48.60 72.72
N ASP A 42 56.14 47.59 73.20
CA ASP A 42 56.39 46.85 74.43
C ASP A 42 57.56 45.89 74.28
N ILE A 43 57.62 45.16 73.17
CA ILE A 43 58.68 44.16 72.92
C ILE A 43 59.35 44.43 71.58
N THR A 44 60.68 44.65 71.61
CA THR A 44 61.52 44.66 70.40
C THR A 44 62.54 43.54 70.51
N ALA A 45 62.41 42.52 69.66
CA ALA A 45 63.16 41.26 69.77
C ALA A 45 63.33 40.54 68.42
N GLY A 46 64.24 39.56 68.36
CA GLY A 46 64.27 38.60 67.26
C GLY A 46 63.03 37.71 67.29
N THR A 47 62.87 37.03 68.43
CA THR A 47 61.74 36.15 68.78
C THR A 47 61.15 36.61 70.11
N ALA A 48 59.83 36.58 70.26
CA ALA A 48 59.14 36.76 71.54
C ALA A 48 58.33 35.51 71.89
N ASP A 49 58.62 34.91 73.04
CA ASP A 49 57.89 33.78 73.64
C ASP A 49 57.18 34.29 74.91
N VAL A 50 55.86 34.40 74.85
CA VAL A 50 55.02 35.07 75.84
C VAL A 50 53.95 34.12 76.36
N THR A 51 54.09 33.63 77.59
CA THR A 51 53.17 32.63 78.17
C THR A 51 52.52 33.13 79.46
N ILE A 52 51.19 33.01 79.56
CA ILE A 52 50.44 33.15 80.81
C ILE A 52 50.11 31.77 81.37
N THR A 53 50.70 31.45 82.53
CA THR A 53 50.56 30.15 83.22
C THR A 53 49.50 30.12 84.32
N GLY A 54 48.88 31.28 84.62
CA GLY A 54 47.84 31.42 85.63
C GLY A 54 46.47 30.91 85.20
N MET A 55 45.62 30.56 86.17
CA MET A 55 44.22 30.13 85.90
C MET A 55 43.20 31.28 85.97
N GLU A 56 43.64 32.54 86.14
CA GLU A 56 42.74 33.70 86.11
C GLU A 56 42.54 34.19 84.68
N MET A 57 41.41 34.85 84.37
CA MET A 57 41.17 35.46 83.05
C MET A 57 42.16 36.60 82.83
N ALA A 58 43.25 36.32 82.15
CA ALA A 58 44.40 37.18 82.00
C ALA A 58 44.80 37.21 80.52
N ASP A 59 44.66 38.39 79.93
CA ASP A 59 44.91 38.60 78.49
C ASP A 59 46.38 39.00 78.25
N ILE A 60 46.87 38.70 77.04
CA ILE A 60 48.08 39.29 76.47
C ILE A 60 47.62 40.44 75.58
N ASP A 61 48.12 41.65 75.83
CA ASP A 61 47.82 42.86 75.05
C ASP A 61 49.11 43.67 74.93
N ILE A 62 49.78 43.53 73.78
CA ILE A 62 51.14 44.07 73.58
C ILE A 62 51.35 44.72 72.20
N ASP A 63 52.10 45.81 72.18
CA ASP A 63 52.66 46.42 70.98
C ASP A 63 54.05 45.81 70.69
N THR A 64 54.33 45.33 69.48
CA THR A 64 55.57 44.59 69.17
C THR A 64 56.32 45.09 67.92
N GLU A 65 57.64 44.86 67.93
CA GLU A 65 58.57 44.98 66.78
C GLU A 65 59.43 43.71 66.80
N VAL A 66 58.85 42.57 66.36
CA VAL A 66 59.46 41.23 66.45
C VAL A 66 59.30 40.43 65.16
N ASN A 67 60.29 39.59 64.82
CA ASN A 67 60.18 38.76 63.62
C ASN A 67 59.33 37.51 63.85
N ILE A 68 59.39 36.92 65.05
CA ILE A 68 58.69 35.67 65.40
C ILE A 68 57.98 35.84 66.75
N LEU A 69 56.73 35.43 66.84
CA LEU A 69 55.94 35.39 68.07
C LEU A 69 55.44 33.99 68.39
N ASP A 70 55.70 33.56 69.63
CA ASP A 70 54.99 32.50 70.34
C ASP A 70 54.20 33.17 71.48
N ALA A 71 52.89 32.96 71.55
CA ALA A 71 52.05 33.54 72.60
C ALA A 71 51.00 32.54 73.09
N GLU A 72 50.96 32.23 74.39
CA GLU A 72 50.05 31.24 74.94
C GLU A 72 49.32 31.77 76.18
N THR A 73 47.99 31.64 76.20
CA THR A 73 47.17 31.83 77.40
C THR A 73 46.26 30.62 77.63
N SER A 74 45.90 30.35 78.88
CA SER A 74 44.93 29.29 79.21
C SER A 74 43.47 29.74 79.30
N ASN A 75 43.19 31.02 79.58
CA ASN A 75 41.84 31.58 79.82
C ASN A 75 41.71 33.06 79.39
N GLY A 76 42.50 33.52 78.41
CA GLY A 76 42.64 34.93 78.05
C GLY A 76 42.80 35.18 76.55
N SER A 77 42.50 36.39 76.11
CA SER A 77 42.72 36.78 74.71
C SER A 77 44.18 37.08 74.44
N VAL A 78 44.58 37.01 73.18
CA VAL A 78 45.87 37.49 72.69
C VAL A 78 45.62 38.64 71.73
N VAL A 79 46.12 39.83 72.06
CA VAL A 79 46.03 41.04 71.25
C VAL A 79 47.45 41.54 71.02
N VAL A 80 47.81 41.70 69.74
CA VAL A 80 49.16 42.09 69.32
C VAL A 80 49.06 43.14 68.23
N ASP A 81 49.64 44.32 68.48
CA ASP A 81 49.83 45.35 67.47
C ASP A 81 51.31 45.40 67.07
N GLU A 82 51.63 44.83 65.92
CA GLU A 82 52.97 44.74 65.35
C GLU A 82 53.29 45.95 64.44
N LEU A 83 54.52 46.44 64.52
CA LEU A 83 55.00 47.55 63.69
C LEU A 83 55.44 47.13 62.28
N ASP A 84 56.14 46.01 62.14
CA ASP A 84 56.60 45.47 60.85
C ASP A 84 56.03 44.05 60.58
N GLY A 85 56.73 43.23 59.80
CA GLY A 85 56.24 41.91 59.39
C GLY A 85 56.45 40.87 60.50
N LEU A 86 55.49 39.96 60.67
CA LEU A 86 55.45 39.02 61.79
C LEU A 86 55.27 37.58 61.34
N THR A 87 56.06 36.67 61.89
CA THR A 87 55.78 35.23 61.86
C THR A 87 55.11 34.80 63.15
N LEU A 88 53.87 34.32 63.08
CA LEU A 88 53.12 33.72 64.19
C LEU A 88 53.44 32.22 64.29
N ASN A 89 54.50 31.85 65.02
CA ASN A 89 54.94 30.46 65.07
C ASN A 89 53.95 29.57 65.84
N ASN A 90 53.58 29.94 67.07
CA ASN A 90 52.49 29.30 67.81
C ASN A 90 51.78 30.30 68.74
N VAL A 91 50.56 30.69 68.37
CA VAL A 91 49.71 31.60 69.15
C VAL A 91 48.45 30.87 69.58
N THR A 92 48.18 30.81 70.88
CA THR A 92 47.02 30.13 71.44
C THR A 92 46.30 31.02 72.46
N ALA A 93 45.02 31.29 72.22
CA ALA A 93 44.09 31.84 73.22
C ALA A 93 43.20 30.72 73.76
N GLY A 94 43.39 30.35 75.02
CA GLY A 94 42.57 29.32 75.66
C GLY A 94 41.33 29.90 76.38
N GLY A 95 40.24 29.14 76.38
CA GLY A 95 39.03 29.36 77.20
C GLY A 95 37.88 30.07 76.48
N ASP A 96 36.62 29.75 76.82
CA ASP A 96 35.43 30.25 76.12
C ASP A 96 35.37 31.80 76.04
N GLY A 97 35.17 32.34 74.84
CA GLY A 97 35.01 33.77 74.56
C GLY A 97 36.33 34.52 74.41
N LYS A 98 37.42 33.83 74.04
CA LYS A 98 38.78 34.39 73.99
C LYS A 98 39.37 34.35 72.60
N ASP A 99 39.39 35.54 72.00
CA ASP A 99 39.88 35.74 70.64
C ASP A 99 41.41 35.93 70.58
N VAL A 100 41.97 35.65 69.40
CA VAL A 100 43.29 36.14 68.97
C VAL A 100 43.09 37.30 68.02
N THR A 101 43.77 38.42 68.25
CA THR A 101 43.77 39.59 67.35
C THR A 101 45.22 40.02 67.11
N VAL A 102 45.65 40.02 65.86
CA VAL A 102 46.97 40.49 65.45
C VAL A 102 46.80 41.55 64.37
N THR A 103 47.41 42.72 64.56
CA THR A 103 47.45 43.79 63.58
C THR A 103 48.89 44.11 63.22
N SER A 104 49.29 43.96 61.96
CA SER A 104 50.58 44.46 61.48
C SER A 104 50.40 45.79 60.73
N ALA A 105 51.21 46.79 61.05
CA ALA A 105 51.17 48.08 60.39
C ALA A 105 51.84 48.06 59.00
N GLU A 106 52.92 47.31 58.80
CA GLU A 106 53.66 47.17 57.55
C GLU A 106 54.20 45.73 57.42
N GLY A 107 54.26 45.14 56.23
CA GLY A 107 54.84 43.81 56.04
C GLY A 107 53.86 42.64 56.24
N ASP A 108 54.33 41.45 55.87
CA ASP A 108 53.52 40.24 55.84
C ASP A 108 53.29 39.67 57.25
N ILE A 109 52.13 39.06 57.47
CA ILE A 109 51.88 38.13 58.58
C ILE A 109 52.04 36.72 58.02
N THR A 110 53.16 36.07 58.34
CA THR A 110 53.33 34.63 58.09
C THR A 110 52.73 33.86 59.27
N VAL A 111 51.81 32.95 59.02
CA VAL A 111 51.10 32.18 60.03
C VAL A 111 51.68 30.78 60.05
N GLY A 112 52.05 30.26 61.23
CA GLY A 112 52.39 28.86 61.41
C GLY A 112 51.28 28.13 62.16
N THR A 113 50.98 28.53 63.40
CA THR A 113 49.79 28.01 64.10
C THR A 113 49.13 29.07 64.98
N VAL A 114 47.83 29.29 64.78
CA VAL A 114 46.99 30.21 65.58
C VAL A 114 45.71 29.49 66.00
N THR A 115 45.53 29.32 67.30
CA THR A 115 44.41 28.54 67.87
C THR A 115 43.56 29.39 68.82
N ALA A 116 42.25 29.46 68.54
CA ALA A 116 41.21 30.03 69.39
C ALA A 116 39.93 29.18 69.26
N LEU A 117 39.96 27.97 69.83
CA LEU A 117 38.87 26.99 69.67
C LEU A 117 37.53 27.56 70.15
N ASP A 118 36.48 27.41 69.33
CA ASP A 118 35.12 27.95 69.55
C ASP A 118 35.02 29.50 69.58
N ASP A 119 36.10 30.22 69.23
CA ASP A 119 36.20 31.69 69.29
C ASP A 119 36.75 32.29 67.97
N ASN A 120 37.10 33.58 67.95
CA ASN A 120 37.52 34.26 66.73
C ASN A 120 39.04 34.43 66.64
N VAL A 121 39.57 34.31 65.42
CA VAL A 121 40.91 34.79 65.07
C VAL A 121 40.75 35.98 64.14
N THR A 122 41.41 37.09 64.45
CA THR A 122 41.40 38.30 63.63
C THR A 122 42.82 38.68 63.25
N LEU A 123 43.14 38.66 61.95
CA LEU A 123 44.45 39.06 61.44
C LEU A 123 44.27 40.24 60.48
N ASN A 124 44.91 41.36 60.80
CA ASN A 124 44.84 42.59 60.02
C ASN A 124 46.22 43.02 59.57
N THR A 125 46.37 43.44 58.32
CA THR A 125 47.58 44.15 57.87
C THR A 125 47.21 45.32 56.96
N THR A 126 48.02 46.38 57.02
CA THR A 126 47.86 47.51 56.10
C THR A 126 48.63 47.23 54.82
N ASP A 127 49.96 47.07 54.87
CA ASP A 127 50.80 46.92 53.68
C ASP A 127 51.63 45.61 53.69
N GLY A 128 50.94 44.47 53.58
CA GLY A 128 51.54 43.13 53.46
C GLY A 128 50.50 42.02 53.32
N SER A 129 50.94 40.80 53.06
CA SER A 129 50.12 39.60 52.84
C SER A 129 49.87 38.84 54.15
N ILE A 130 48.83 38.03 54.19
CA ILE A 130 48.62 37.03 55.25
C ILE A 130 48.88 35.66 54.60
N VAL A 131 49.95 34.97 54.99
CA VAL A 131 50.45 33.79 54.26
C VAL A 131 50.77 32.63 55.19
N ASP A 132 50.51 31.42 54.71
CA ASP A 132 51.00 30.14 55.23
C ASP A 132 52.54 30.14 55.38
N ASP A 133 53.06 29.42 56.38
CA ASP A 133 54.49 29.19 56.59
C ASP A 133 55.13 28.17 55.61
N GLY A 134 54.28 27.56 54.78
CA GLY A 134 54.64 26.65 53.70
C GLY A 134 54.55 25.17 54.10
N ASP A 135 53.87 24.84 55.20
CA ASP A 135 53.61 23.48 55.61
C ASP A 135 52.27 22.92 55.08
N THR A 136 51.57 22.08 55.82
CA THR A 136 50.27 21.51 55.40
C THR A 136 49.30 21.41 56.58
N ASP A 137 49.73 21.83 57.77
CA ASP A 137 48.93 21.85 58.96
C ASP A 137 48.07 23.13 58.92
N ALA A 138 46.90 23.12 59.57
CA ALA A 138 46.04 24.29 59.56
C ALA A 138 46.70 25.46 60.31
N ASP A 139 46.96 26.56 59.61
CA ASP A 139 47.47 27.81 60.14
C ASP A 139 46.52 28.42 61.18
N ILE A 140 45.21 28.35 60.94
CA ILE A 140 44.17 28.88 61.82
C ILE A 140 43.18 27.79 62.24
N SER A 141 43.01 27.61 63.54
CA SER A 141 41.98 26.74 64.14
C SER A 141 41.10 27.54 65.10
N SER A 142 39.86 27.84 64.68
CA SER A 142 38.91 28.69 65.42
C SER A 142 37.46 28.45 65.00
N ASP A 143 36.48 29.15 65.58
CA ASP A 143 35.11 29.15 65.03
C ASP A 143 35.02 30.05 63.80
N THR A 144 35.50 31.30 63.94
CA THR A 144 35.51 32.28 62.85
C THR A 144 36.91 32.83 62.62
N ALA A 145 37.31 33.01 61.36
CA ALA A 145 38.51 33.77 60.99
C ALA A 145 38.12 35.08 60.28
N ASN A 146 38.61 36.20 60.79
CA ASN A 146 38.44 37.55 60.25
C ASN A 146 39.79 38.06 59.71
N LEU A 147 39.98 38.02 58.41
CA LEU A 147 41.26 38.34 57.76
C LEU A 147 41.10 39.59 56.90
N THR A 148 41.83 40.67 57.20
CA THR A 148 41.69 41.93 56.45
C THR A 148 43.01 42.54 56.04
N ILE A 149 43.15 42.82 54.74
CA ILE A 149 44.25 43.57 54.14
C ILE A 149 43.71 44.87 53.55
N THR A 150 44.09 46.02 54.11
CA THR A 150 43.47 47.31 53.74
C THR A 150 44.29 48.18 52.79
N GLY A 151 45.60 47.95 52.65
CA GLY A 151 46.50 48.79 51.87
C GLY A 151 46.41 48.58 50.37
N THR A 152 47.37 49.19 49.67
CA THR A 152 47.30 49.34 48.19
C THR A 152 48.32 48.51 47.42
N GLU A 153 49.21 47.79 48.11
CA GLU A 153 50.13 46.85 47.47
C GLU A 153 49.41 45.58 47.01
N MET A 154 49.99 44.80 46.10
CA MET A 154 49.41 43.51 45.68
C MET A 154 49.70 42.47 46.76
N ALA A 155 48.84 42.41 47.78
CA ALA A 155 49.00 41.57 48.95
C ALA A 155 47.81 40.64 49.12
N GLY A 156 48.09 39.34 49.17
CA GLY A 156 47.05 38.29 49.19
C GLY A 156 46.83 37.70 50.58
N ILE A 157 45.75 36.92 50.67
CA ILE A 157 45.54 35.95 51.76
C ILE A 157 45.79 34.57 51.15
N ASP A 158 46.63 33.75 51.76
CA ASP A 158 46.92 32.36 51.36
C ASP A 158 47.13 31.55 52.63
N ILE A 159 46.14 30.76 53.06
CA ILE A 159 46.16 30.17 54.40
C ILE A 159 45.40 28.84 54.48
N ASP A 160 45.90 27.92 55.29
CA ASP A 160 45.25 26.66 55.62
C ASP A 160 44.41 26.82 56.90
N THR A 161 43.17 26.34 56.91
CA THR A 161 42.23 26.58 58.02
C THR A 161 41.55 25.30 58.50
N ASN A 162 41.12 25.36 59.76
CA ASN A 162 40.17 24.45 60.38
C ASN A 162 39.13 25.27 61.16
N ILE A 163 38.21 25.90 60.42
CA ILE A 163 37.25 26.90 60.91
C ILE A 163 35.82 26.67 60.39
N ASN A 164 34.81 27.17 61.12
CA ASN A 164 33.42 27.10 60.67
C ASN A 164 33.04 28.26 59.73
N THR A 165 33.57 29.47 59.96
CA THR A 165 33.17 30.70 59.23
C THR A 165 34.38 31.54 58.83
N LEU A 166 34.38 32.02 57.58
CA LEU A 166 35.41 32.90 57.03
C LEU A 166 34.84 34.27 56.62
N ASP A 167 35.44 35.33 57.14
CA ASP A 167 35.35 36.70 56.63
C ASP A 167 36.76 37.14 56.21
N ALA A 168 37.02 37.20 54.90
CA ALA A 168 38.34 37.49 54.36
C ALA A 168 38.28 38.59 53.30
N LYS A 169 38.98 39.71 53.51
CA LYS A 169 38.88 40.91 52.67
C LYS A 169 40.24 41.46 52.30
N THR A 170 40.49 41.62 51.01
CA THR A 170 41.65 42.35 50.49
C THR A 170 41.21 43.60 49.72
N SER A 171 41.93 44.71 49.90
CA SER A 171 41.80 45.88 49.03
C SER A 171 42.39 45.63 47.64
N ASN A 172 43.50 44.87 47.58
CA ASN A 172 44.24 44.49 46.37
C ASN A 172 44.93 43.14 46.63
N GLY A 173 44.55 42.07 45.91
CA GLY A 173 45.20 40.75 45.98
C GLY A 173 44.18 39.62 46.08
N SER A 174 44.59 38.39 45.77
CA SER A 174 43.72 37.21 45.83
C SER A 174 43.48 36.74 47.26
N VAL A 175 42.42 35.95 47.45
CA VAL A 175 42.15 35.17 48.67
C VAL A 175 42.22 33.70 48.30
N VAL A 176 43.11 32.94 48.96
CA VAL A 176 43.28 31.50 48.79
C VAL A 176 43.15 30.85 50.16
N VAL A 177 42.25 29.89 50.29
CA VAL A 177 41.99 29.18 51.55
C VAL A 177 41.84 27.69 51.28
N ALA A 178 42.55 26.87 52.03
CA ALA A 178 42.31 25.43 52.11
C ALA A 178 41.79 25.07 53.50
N GLU A 179 40.55 24.60 53.55
CA GLU A 179 39.84 24.23 54.77
C GLU A 179 39.82 22.70 54.94
N ALA A 180 40.11 22.25 56.16
CA ALA A 180 40.13 20.84 56.52
C ALA A 180 38.73 20.21 56.56
N ASP A 181 37.73 20.94 57.08
CA ASP A 181 36.35 20.50 57.14
C ASP A 181 35.37 21.38 56.31
N GLY A 182 34.16 21.67 56.80
CA GLY A 182 33.13 22.39 56.05
C GLY A 182 33.12 23.88 56.40
N LEU A 183 32.90 24.75 55.41
CA LEU A 183 33.13 26.19 55.56
C LEU A 183 31.89 27.03 55.22
N THR A 184 31.56 28.00 56.08
CA THR A 184 30.70 29.13 55.70
C THR A 184 31.55 30.30 55.21
N LEU A 185 31.23 30.81 54.03
CA LEU A 185 31.80 32.04 53.46
C LEU A 185 30.85 33.21 53.72
N ASP A 186 31.04 33.93 54.83
CA ASP A 186 30.20 35.08 55.23
C ASP A 186 30.43 36.27 54.28
N ASN A 187 31.67 36.77 54.21
CA ASN A 187 32.03 37.88 53.33
C ASN A 187 33.47 37.77 52.82
N VAL A 188 33.66 36.99 51.78
CA VAL A 188 34.97 36.75 51.17
C VAL A 188 35.13 37.61 49.93
N LYS A 189 36.13 38.50 49.94
CA LYS A 189 36.33 39.51 48.91
C LYS A 189 37.79 39.69 48.53
N ALA A 190 38.08 39.43 47.26
CA ALA A 190 39.31 39.89 46.60
C ALA A 190 39.07 41.27 45.97
N GLY A 191 39.96 42.23 46.26
CA GLY A 191 39.94 43.57 45.67
C GLY A 191 40.99 43.77 44.57
N GLY A 192 40.89 44.86 43.81
CA GLY A 192 41.95 45.31 42.91
C GLY A 192 41.68 45.15 41.41
N ASN A 193 42.61 44.54 40.68
CA ASN A 193 42.55 44.38 39.23
C ASN A 193 41.94 43.02 38.82
N ASN A 194 41.58 42.90 37.55
CA ASN A 194 41.00 41.69 36.92
C ASN A 194 42.01 40.53 36.75
N THR A 195 42.80 40.23 37.78
CA THR A 195 43.63 39.03 37.88
C THR A 195 43.63 38.47 39.30
N ASN A 196 42.78 39.03 40.17
CA ASN A 196 42.73 38.67 41.58
C ASN A 196 41.48 37.84 41.78
N ASP A 197 41.66 36.72 42.45
CA ASP A 197 40.69 35.63 42.50
C ASP A 197 40.35 35.30 43.95
N VAL A 198 39.23 34.61 44.13
CA VAL A 198 38.93 33.91 45.38
C VAL A 198 38.98 32.41 45.10
N THR A 199 39.83 31.68 45.81
CA THR A 199 39.95 30.22 45.71
C THR A 199 39.75 29.62 47.10
N VAL A 200 38.70 28.81 47.25
CA VAL A 200 38.40 28.10 48.51
C VAL A 200 38.27 26.61 48.23
N THR A 201 39.04 25.80 48.93
CA THR A 201 38.93 24.33 48.89
C THR A 201 38.53 23.81 50.26
N SER A 202 37.50 22.97 50.34
CA SER A 202 37.12 22.21 51.53
C SER A 202 37.39 20.73 51.27
N ALA A 203 38.30 20.14 52.06
CA ALA A 203 38.67 18.75 51.90
C ALA A 203 37.52 17.79 52.24
N ASP A 204 36.78 18.06 53.31
CA ASP A 204 35.64 17.27 53.80
C ASP A 204 34.51 18.16 54.32
N GLY A 205 33.32 18.12 53.71
CA GLY A 205 32.18 18.91 54.17
C GLY A 205 31.66 19.87 53.12
N ASP A 206 30.62 20.62 53.48
CA ASP A 206 29.94 21.53 52.56
C ASP A 206 30.60 22.92 52.61
N ILE A 207 30.63 23.61 51.47
CA ILE A 207 30.88 25.05 51.41
C ILE A 207 29.53 25.76 51.36
N ARG A 208 29.21 26.58 52.35
CA ARG A 208 28.02 27.44 52.35
C ARG A 208 28.39 28.85 51.91
N VAL A 209 27.73 29.35 50.89
CA VAL A 209 27.99 30.66 50.29
C VAL A 209 27.02 31.69 50.86
N GLU A 210 27.54 32.84 51.33
CA GLU A 210 26.75 34.05 51.62
C GLU A 210 27.19 35.21 50.71
N MET A 211 28.44 35.70 50.80
CA MET A 211 28.95 36.70 49.87
C MET A 211 30.38 36.39 49.45
N VAL A 212 30.57 36.18 48.15
CA VAL A 212 31.90 35.93 47.57
C VAL A 212 32.09 36.84 46.35
N THR A 213 33.11 37.69 46.38
CA THR A 213 33.36 38.67 45.30
C THR A 213 34.81 38.63 44.85
N ALA A 214 35.03 38.51 43.54
CA ALA A 214 36.34 38.66 42.91
C ALA A 214 36.24 39.48 41.61
N PRO A 215 37.27 40.24 41.21
CA PRO A 215 37.28 40.95 39.93
C PRO A 215 37.51 40.09 38.68
N ASP A 216 37.97 38.83 38.83
CA ASP A 216 38.20 37.89 37.71
C ASP A 216 37.55 36.54 37.98
N GLU A 217 38.10 35.70 38.87
CA GLU A 217 37.59 34.33 39.09
C GLU A 217 37.22 34.02 40.56
N VAL A 218 36.15 33.25 40.75
CA VAL A 218 35.84 32.56 42.01
C VAL A 218 35.90 31.05 41.78
N THR A 219 36.78 30.35 42.51
CA THR A 219 36.89 28.89 42.54
C THR A 219 36.48 28.36 43.90
N LEU A 220 35.43 27.53 43.95
CA LEU A 220 34.97 26.82 45.13
C LEU A 220 35.03 25.30 44.88
N ASP A 221 35.81 24.58 45.68
CA ASP A 221 35.94 23.11 45.61
C ASP A 221 35.56 22.46 46.95
N ALA A 222 34.31 21.97 47.03
CA ALA A 222 33.87 21.10 48.11
C ALA A 222 34.16 19.64 47.72
N THR A 223 35.42 19.21 47.93
CA THR A 223 35.95 17.96 47.36
C THR A 223 35.14 16.72 47.75
N ASN A 224 34.63 16.66 48.98
CA ASN A 224 33.77 15.57 49.45
C ASN A 224 32.38 16.02 49.91
N GLY A 225 31.94 17.22 49.56
CA GLY A 225 30.64 17.76 49.97
C GLY A 225 29.90 18.49 48.87
N SER A 226 28.99 19.38 49.29
CA SER A 226 28.13 20.22 48.46
C SER A 226 28.55 21.68 48.54
N ILE A 227 28.20 22.45 47.52
CA ILE A 227 28.21 23.91 47.58
C ILE A 227 26.75 24.33 47.76
N VAL A 228 26.43 24.98 48.88
CA VAL A 228 25.05 25.29 49.27
C VAL A 228 24.84 26.78 49.47
N ASP A 229 23.65 27.23 49.10
CA ASP A 229 23.18 28.60 49.31
C ASP A 229 22.74 28.83 50.77
N ASP A 230 22.68 30.09 51.20
CA ASP A 230 22.26 30.48 52.54
C ASP A 230 20.73 30.69 52.68
N ASN A 231 19.96 30.42 51.63
CA ASN A 231 18.52 30.64 51.47
C ASN A 231 18.11 32.13 51.43
N ASP A 232 18.99 33.07 51.06
CA ASP A 232 18.64 34.46 50.75
C ASP A 232 18.88 34.78 49.27
N GLN A 233 17.97 35.55 48.67
CA GLN A 233 18.03 35.95 47.25
C GLN A 233 19.00 37.11 46.96
N ASN A 234 19.77 37.54 47.95
CA ASN A 234 20.77 38.61 47.79
C ASN A 234 22.21 38.06 47.81
N THR A 235 22.37 36.79 48.19
CA THR A 235 23.63 36.05 48.31
C THR A 235 24.20 35.82 46.94
N GLN A 236 25.37 36.39 46.64
CA GLN A 236 25.89 36.40 45.28
C GLN A 236 27.35 35.98 45.25
N ILE A 237 27.66 35.09 44.32
CA ILE A 237 28.99 35.00 43.74
C ILE A 237 29.08 36.08 42.65
N GLU A 238 29.90 37.10 42.85
CA GLU A 238 30.15 38.17 41.87
C GLU A 238 31.58 38.06 41.34
N ALA A 239 31.72 37.71 40.05
CA ALA A 239 33.00 37.50 39.36
C ALA A 239 32.84 37.60 37.83
N ASP A 240 33.92 37.49 37.05
CA ASP A 240 33.80 37.25 35.61
C ASP A 240 33.55 35.75 35.36
N THR A 241 34.26 34.87 36.07
CA THR A 241 34.12 33.40 35.99
C THR A 241 33.88 32.77 37.36
N ALA A 242 32.97 31.80 37.46
CA ALA A 242 32.83 30.92 38.62
C ALA A 242 33.17 29.46 38.26
N ASN A 243 34.02 28.84 39.06
CA ASN A 243 34.40 27.43 38.99
C ASN A 243 33.92 26.71 40.26
N LEU A 244 32.85 25.94 40.15
CA LEU A 244 32.17 25.31 41.29
C LEU A 244 32.29 23.78 41.21
N THR A 245 32.96 23.15 42.17
CA THR A 245 33.12 21.70 42.22
C THR A 245 32.53 21.13 43.50
N ALA A 246 31.54 20.25 43.37
CA ALA A 246 30.97 19.45 44.45
C ALA A 246 31.26 17.96 44.20
N GLY A 247 32.28 17.41 44.87
CA GLY A 247 32.79 16.08 44.53
C GLY A 247 31.91 14.91 44.98
N ASN A 248 31.09 15.07 46.03
CA ASN A 248 30.09 14.06 46.44
C ASN A 248 28.69 14.64 46.65
N GLY A 249 28.51 15.94 46.44
CA GLY A 249 27.28 16.67 46.73
C GLY A 249 26.71 17.37 45.50
N SER A 250 25.91 18.39 45.79
CA SER A 250 25.23 19.23 44.80
C SER A 250 25.90 20.61 44.72
N VAL A 251 25.75 21.31 43.61
CA VAL A 251 25.97 22.76 43.53
C VAL A 251 24.60 23.40 43.56
N GLY A 252 24.20 23.97 44.70
CA GLY A 252 22.83 24.43 44.92
C GLY A 252 21.82 23.29 45.06
N THR A 253 20.58 23.65 45.37
CA THR A 253 19.44 22.72 45.49
C THR A 253 18.17 23.35 44.92
N SER A 254 17.16 22.55 44.59
CA SER A 254 15.94 23.04 43.92
C SER A 254 15.15 24.12 44.69
N ASN A 255 15.38 24.28 46.00
CA ASN A 255 14.75 25.34 46.79
C ASN A 255 15.69 26.50 47.12
N ASN A 256 17.00 26.29 46.92
CA ASN A 256 18.07 27.22 47.26
C ASN A 256 19.15 27.11 46.16
N GLU A 257 18.90 27.81 45.06
CA GLU A 257 19.86 27.94 43.96
C GLU A 257 21.05 28.78 44.40
N ILE A 258 22.24 28.54 43.84
CA ILE A 258 23.35 29.47 44.05
C ILE A 258 23.09 30.69 43.20
N ASP A 259 22.85 31.87 43.80
CA ASP A 259 22.72 33.08 43.00
C ASP A 259 24.10 33.63 42.60
N THR A 260 24.18 34.05 41.34
CA THR A 260 25.41 34.52 40.71
C THR A 260 25.18 35.83 39.97
N GLN A 261 26.26 36.59 39.85
CA GLN A 261 26.42 37.67 38.88
C GLN A 261 27.74 37.47 38.17
N ILE A 262 27.75 36.59 37.17
CA ILE A 262 28.95 36.14 36.47
C ILE A 262 28.77 36.12 34.95
N THR A 263 29.87 36.21 34.22
CA THR A 263 29.86 36.04 32.76
C THR A 263 29.94 34.56 32.35
N THR A 264 30.73 33.76 33.07
CA THR A 264 31.01 32.35 32.71
C THR A 264 30.87 31.42 33.91
N LEU A 265 30.18 30.29 33.72
CA LEU A 265 30.03 29.22 34.72
C LEU A 265 30.74 27.95 34.27
N ASN A 266 31.56 27.40 35.16
CA ASN A 266 31.96 26.01 35.15
C ASN A 266 31.47 25.36 36.45
N ALA A 267 30.65 24.32 36.35
CA ALA A 267 30.10 23.65 37.51
C ALA A 267 30.14 22.13 37.36
N GLN A 268 30.58 21.42 38.38
CA GLN A 268 30.63 19.97 38.41
C GLN A 268 30.06 19.43 39.73
N ALA A 269 28.97 18.69 39.66
CA ALA A 269 28.40 17.93 40.76
C ALA A 269 28.48 16.44 40.43
N SER A 270 29.33 15.68 41.15
CA SER A 270 29.61 14.29 40.77
C SER A 270 28.54 13.29 41.25
N ASN A 271 27.78 13.64 42.29
CA ASN A 271 26.71 12.82 42.88
C ASN A 271 25.48 13.65 43.29
N GLY A 272 25.31 14.85 42.73
CA GLY A 272 24.18 15.73 43.00
C GLY A 272 23.84 16.60 41.79
N SER A 273 22.83 17.43 41.94
CA SER A 273 22.37 18.36 40.89
C SER A 273 23.21 19.63 40.86
N VAL A 274 23.13 20.37 39.75
CA VAL A 274 23.58 21.76 39.66
C VAL A 274 22.36 22.65 39.54
N VAL A 275 22.19 23.62 40.44
CA VAL A 275 21.08 24.57 40.47
C VAL A 275 21.63 25.98 40.70
N VAL A 276 21.57 26.83 39.68
CA VAL A 276 22.19 28.17 39.67
C VAL A 276 21.20 29.21 39.12
N GLY A 277 21.10 30.35 39.82
CA GLY A 277 20.37 31.54 39.37
C GLY A 277 21.34 32.65 38.98
N GLU A 278 21.16 33.28 37.83
CA GLU A 278 22.01 34.35 37.31
C GLU A 278 21.20 35.64 37.10
N ALA A 279 21.82 36.79 37.39
CA ALA A 279 21.19 38.10 37.32
C ALA A 279 21.20 38.76 35.93
N ASN A 280 22.25 38.61 35.10
CA ASN A 280 22.45 39.47 33.92
C ASN A 280 22.84 38.78 32.59
N GLY A 281 22.78 37.45 32.53
CA GLY A 281 23.15 36.63 31.37
C GLY A 281 24.45 35.88 31.63
N LEU A 282 24.61 34.69 31.03
CA LEU A 282 25.69 33.77 31.40
C LEU A 282 26.09 32.85 30.25
N THR A 283 27.38 32.55 30.15
CA THR A 283 27.95 31.48 29.31
C THR A 283 28.20 30.22 30.12
N LEU A 284 27.55 29.11 29.74
CA LEU A 284 27.73 27.79 30.32
C LEU A 284 28.90 27.08 29.63
N ASN A 285 30.13 27.32 30.07
CA ASN A 285 31.30 26.75 29.41
C ASN A 285 31.39 25.22 29.62
N ASN A 286 31.26 24.75 30.86
CA ASN A 286 31.13 23.32 31.17
C ASN A 286 30.35 23.08 32.47
N VAL A 287 29.11 22.63 32.36
CA VAL A 287 28.22 22.35 33.49
C VAL A 287 27.81 20.88 33.49
N THR A 288 28.12 20.16 34.57
CA THR A 288 27.97 18.70 34.65
C THR A 288 27.34 18.27 35.97
N ALA A 289 26.23 17.55 35.91
CA ALA A 289 25.62 16.84 37.02
C ALA A 289 25.62 15.33 36.71
N THR A 290 26.60 14.61 37.26
CA THR A 290 26.72 13.16 37.01
C THR A 290 26.02 12.36 38.10
N GLY A 291 25.49 11.18 37.76
CA GLY A 291 24.80 10.29 38.70
C GLY A 291 23.30 10.20 38.42
N ASN A 292 22.71 9.03 38.61
CA ASN A 292 21.36 8.72 38.14
C ASN A 292 20.29 9.56 38.86
N GLY A 293 19.47 10.30 38.10
CA GLY A 293 18.43 11.19 38.63
C GLY A 293 18.92 12.58 39.04
N ASN A 294 20.12 12.97 38.60
CA ASN A 294 20.70 14.27 38.88
C ASN A 294 20.50 15.21 37.67
N ASP A 295 20.03 16.41 37.99
CA ASP A 295 19.63 17.44 37.03
C ASP A 295 20.62 18.62 36.98
N VAL A 296 20.58 19.35 35.87
CA VAL A 296 21.12 20.71 35.77
C VAL A 296 19.95 21.68 35.62
N THR A 297 19.87 22.69 36.47
CA THR A 297 18.89 23.78 36.38
C THR A 297 19.63 25.11 36.41
N VAL A 298 19.49 25.91 35.35
CA VAL A 298 20.07 27.26 35.30
C VAL A 298 19.00 28.25 34.88
N THR A 299 18.83 29.29 35.68
CA THR A 299 17.90 30.39 35.43
C THR A 299 18.67 31.68 35.24
N SER A 300 18.44 32.41 34.14
CA SER A 300 18.94 33.77 33.94
C SER A 300 17.78 34.76 33.96
N ALA A 301 17.72 35.60 34.99
CA ALA A 301 16.62 36.53 35.21
C ALA A 301 16.53 37.64 34.13
N GLU A 302 17.69 38.08 33.65
CA GLU A 302 17.89 38.99 32.52
C GLU A 302 19.01 38.43 31.64
N GLY A 303 19.11 38.88 30.38
CA GLY A 303 20.19 38.47 29.49
C GLY A 303 20.06 37.06 28.94
N ASP A 304 20.94 36.72 27.99
CA ASP A 304 20.94 35.45 27.27
C ASP A 304 21.72 34.38 28.04
N ILE A 305 21.33 33.11 27.87
CA ILE A 305 22.16 31.96 28.25
C ILE A 305 22.90 31.50 26.98
N THR A 306 24.23 31.56 26.99
CA THR A 306 25.07 30.99 25.92
C THR A 306 25.50 29.58 26.32
N VAL A 307 25.16 28.59 25.51
CA VAL A 307 25.41 27.16 25.79
C VAL A 307 26.74 26.74 25.19
N GLY A 308 27.63 26.19 26.03
CA GLY A 308 28.81 25.43 25.63
C GLY A 308 28.58 23.93 25.85
N ALA A 309 28.99 23.38 27.00
CA ALA A 309 28.70 21.98 27.35
C ALA A 309 27.82 21.88 28.60
N VAL A 310 26.65 21.25 28.49
CA VAL A 310 25.75 21.02 29.62
C VAL A 310 25.34 19.55 29.64
N THR A 311 25.65 18.84 30.73
CA THR A 311 25.36 17.40 30.84
C THR A 311 24.70 17.09 32.17
N ALA A 312 23.55 16.43 32.11
CA ALA A 312 22.86 15.84 33.26
C ALA A 312 22.57 14.35 32.98
N ALA A 313 22.32 13.57 34.02
CA ALA A 313 21.91 12.18 33.82
C ALA A 313 20.41 12.03 33.53
N ASP A 314 19.58 12.94 34.05
CA ASP A 314 18.12 12.91 33.95
C ASP A 314 17.63 14.14 33.19
N GLU A 315 17.64 15.33 33.81
CA GLU A 315 17.07 16.54 33.19
C GLU A 315 18.07 17.72 33.08
N VAL A 316 18.02 18.45 31.96
CA VAL A 316 18.58 19.80 31.83
C VAL A 316 17.45 20.81 31.68
N THR A 317 17.34 21.76 32.60
CA THR A 317 16.43 22.90 32.52
C THR A 317 17.23 24.20 32.38
N LEU A 318 17.01 24.93 31.28
CA LEU A 318 17.56 26.26 31.04
C LEU A 318 16.42 27.26 30.87
N ASP A 319 16.37 28.30 31.73
CA ASP A 319 15.36 29.36 31.68
C ASP A 319 16.04 30.72 31.51
N ALA A 320 16.06 31.23 30.27
CA ALA A 320 16.43 32.62 29.99
C ALA A 320 15.16 33.49 30.05
N THR A 321 14.74 33.85 31.27
CA THR A 321 13.40 34.41 31.54
C THR A 321 13.07 35.67 30.73
N LYS A 322 14.08 36.47 30.37
CA LYS A 322 13.95 37.65 29.49
C LYS A 322 15.02 37.70 28.40
N GLY A 323 15.59 36.55 28.07
CA GLY A 323 16.66 36.43 27.09
C GLY A 323 16.38 35.36 26.05
N SER A 324 17.41 35.07 25.28
CA SER A 324 17.53 33.96 24.35
C SER A 324 18.40 32.87 24.96
N ILE A 325 18.22 31.65 24.48
CA ILE A 325 19.21 30.57 24.70
C ILE A 325 19.96 30.44 23.38
N VAL A 326 21.26 30.72 23.38
CA VAL A 326 22.09 30.83 22.17
C VAL A 326 23.23 29.83 22.21
N ASP A 327 23.62 29.33 21.05
CA ASP A 327 24.80 28.50 20.88
C ASP A 327 26.09 29.34 20.95
N ASP A 328 27.19 28.76 21.45
CA ASP A 328 28.49 29.43 21.55
C ASP A 328 29.24 29.57 20.20
N ASN A 329 28.62 29.14 19.09
CA ASN A 329 29.14 29.01 17.73
C ASN A 329 30.16 27.87 17.53
N ASN A 330 30.22 26.92 18.43
CA ASN A 330 31.05 25.72 18.37
C ASN A 330 30.23 24.53 17.90
N GLN A 331 30.86 23.62 17.17
CA GLN A 331 30.20 22.40 16.70
C GLN A 331 30.17 21.28 17.76
N ASN A 332 30.78 21.54 18.91
CA ASN A 332 30.83 20.62 20.04
C ASN A 332 29.94 21.10 21.18
N THR A 333 29.09 22.11 20.96
CA THR A 333 28.04 22.44 21.91
C THR A 333 27.18 21.21 22.09
N GLU A 334 26.78 20.90 23.32
CA GLU A 334 25.90 19.77 23.55
C GLU A 334 25.14 19.95 24.86
N ILE A 335 23.82 19.85 24.78
CA ILE A 335 22.95 19.58 25.92
C ILE A 335 22.65 18.08 25.92
N ALA A 336 23.25 17.35 26.85
CA ALA A 336 23.10 15.90 26.98
C ALA A 336 22.33 15.54 28.27
N ALA A 337 21.18 14.88 28.12
CA ALA A 337 20.30 14.47 29.22
C ALA A 337 19.30 13.41 28.75
N THR A 338 18.46 12.90 29.65
CA THR A 338 17.24 12.18 29.21
C THR A 338 16.21 13.17 28.68
N THR A 339 16.00 14.28 29.41
CA THR A 339 15.05 15.35 29.07
C THR A 339 15.74 16.71 29.03
N ALA A 340 15.45 17.53 28.02
CA ALA A 340 15.82 18.96 27.99
C ALA A 340 14.59 19.86 27.99
N ASN A 341 14.53 20.79 28.94
CA ASN A 341 13.51 21.82 29.07
C ASN A 341 14.15 23.21 28.85
N LEU A 342 13.88 23.83 27.70
CA LEU A 342 14.48 25.09 27.30
C LEU A 342 13.40 26.18 27.21
N THR A 343 13.53 27.24 28.00
CA THR A 343 12.59 28.38 27.98
C THR A 343 13.35 29.66 27.67
N ALA A 344 12.94 30.36 26.60
CA ALA A 344 13.45 31.70 26.28
C ALA A 344 12.27 32.69 26.29
N GLY A 345 12.16 33.46 27.37
CA GLY A 345 10.94 34.25 27.63
C GLY A 345 10.76 35.46 26.72
N ASP A 346 11.85 36.14 26.33
CA ASP A 346 11.80 37.30 25.43
C ASP A 346 12.58 37.10 24.11
N GLY A 347 13.17 35.92 23.91
CA GLY A 347 14.16 35.65 22.85
C GLY A 347 13.86 34.45 21.96
N THR A 348 14.93 33.92 21.35
CA THR A 348 14.91 32.69 20.53
C THR A 348 15.65 31.56 21.25
N VAL A 349 15.47 30.33 20.75
CA VAL A 349 16.35 29.21 21.10
C VAL A 349 17.16 28.85 19.87
N GLY A 350 18.47 29.06 19.92
CA GLY A 350 19.35 29.01 18.77
C GLY A 350 19.14 30.17 17.80
N ALA A 351 19.88 30.15 16.68
CA ALA A 351 19.80 31.11 15.60
C ALA A 351 20.15 30.48 14.22
N LEU A 352 19.83 31.19 13.14
CA LEU A 352 20.29 30.83 11.80
C LEU A 352 21.79 31.14 11.62
N GLY A 353 22.60 30.14 11.37
CA GLY A 353 24.03 30.33 11.12
C GLY A 353 24.77 29.03 10.84
N THR A 354 26.09 29.08 10.80
CA THR A 354 26.89 27.85 10.84
C THR A 354 27.16 27.53 12.30
N ASN A 355 26.64 26.40 12.79
CA ASN A 355 26.69 26.02 14.20
C ASN A 355 26.11 27.15 15.05
N GLN A 356 24.85 27.49 14.83
CA GLN A 356 24.12 28.44 15.69
C GLN A 356 22.80 27.84 16.20
N GLU A 357 22.46 26.67 15.68
CA GLU A 357 21.47 25.76 16.22
C GLU A 357 21.91 25.29 17.61
N ILE A 358 20.96 25.09 18.53
CA ILE A 358 21.27 24.44 19.81
C ILE A 358 21.40 22.94 19.56
N ASP A 359 22.59 22.43 19.84
CA ASP A 359 22.92 21.02 19.77
C ASP A 359 22.43 20.28 21.02
N THR A 360 21.64 19.22 20.83
CA THR A 360 21.03 18.40 21.88
C THR A 360 21.28 16.91 21.64
N ALA A 361 21.38 16.13 22.71
CA ALA A 361 21.42 14.67 22.70
C ALA A 361 20.50 14.17 23.81
N VAL A 362 19.21 14.05 23.49
CA VAL A 362 18.13 13.80 24.47
C VAL A 362 17.05 12.88 23.92
N ASP A 363 16.36 12.17 24.82
CA ASP A 363 15.20 11.33 24.49
C ASP A 363 13.89 12.16 24.45
N GLU A 364 13.81 13.23 25.25
CA GLU A 364 12.68 14.16 25.33
C GLU A 364 13.15 15.62 25.22
N LEU A 365 12.52 16.38 24.32
CA LEU A 365 12.86 17.77 24.06
C LEU A 365 11.64 18.68 24.18
N ASN A 366 11.70 19.60 25.13
CA ASN A 366 10.69 20.61 25.40
C ASN A 366 11.28 22.01 25.22
N VAL A 367 10.74 22.82 24.31
CA VAL A 367 11.24 24.17 24.01
C VAL A 367 10.08 25.17 23.94
N ASP A 368 10.08 26.16 24.83
CA ASP A 368 9.05 27.21 24.88
C ASP A 368 9.64 28.60 24.58
N THR A 369 9.16 29.19 23.48
CA THR A 369 9.43 30.57 23.06
C THR A 369 8.13 31.33 22.74
N GLN A 370 6.98 30.83 23.20
CA GLN A 370 5.66 31.35 22.81
C GLN A 370 5.38 32.77 23.32
N ALA A 371 5.98 33.16 24.44
CA ALA A 371 5.74 34.45 25.07
C ALA A 371 5.98 35.63 24.11
N THR A 372 6.99 35.52 23.24
CA THR A 372 7.32 36.53 22.21
C THR A 372 7.22 36.02 20.78
N ASN A 373 6.90 34.75 20.57
CA ASN A 373 6.92 34.08 19.27
C ASN A 373 8.35 33.97 18.70
N GLY A 374 9.31 33.60 19.55
CA GLY A 374 10.70 33.41 19.17
C GLY A 374 10.88 32.19 18.26
N ASP A 375 11.77 32.30 17.28
CA ASP A 375 12.17 31.15 16.46
C ASP A 375 12.96 30.13 17.29
N GLN A 376 12.92 28.86 16.87
CA GLN A 376 13.63 27.74 17.47
C GLN A 376 14.49 27.04 16.41
N PHE A 377 15.79 26.90 16.67
CA PHE A 377 16.77 26.26 15.80
C PHE A 377 17.53 25.21 16.60
N ILE A 378 17.22 23.93 16.34
CA ILE A 378 17.74 22.81 17.12
C ILE A 378 18.34 21.75 16.18
N GLU A 379 19.51 21.25 16.55
CA GLU A 379 20.10 20.03 16.02
C GLU A 379 20.14 18.99 17.14
N GLU A 380 19.52 17.84 16.94
CA GLU A 380 19.41 16.75 17.88
C GLU A 380 20.22 15.56 17.33
N GLN A 381 21.02 14.90 18.17
CA GLN A 381 21.96 13.86 17.73
C GLN A 381 21.40 12.42 17.79
N ASP A 382 20.47 12.15 18.72
CA ASP A 382 19.90 10.85 19.05
C ASP A 382 18.48 10.67 18.45
N ASN A 383 17.58 9.94 19.12
CA ASN A 383 16.19 9.79 18.70
C ASN A 383 15.31 10.49 19.71
N LEU A 384 14.31 11.21 19.21
CA LEU A 384 13.27 11.79 20.06
C LEU A 384 12.14 10.78 20.24
N THR A 385 11.81 10.51 21.50
CA THR A 385 10.67 9.68 21.92
C THR A 385 9.49 10.50 22.43
N ALA A 386 9.75 11.76 22.79
CA ALA A 386 8.77 12.77 23.12
C ALA A 386 9.29 14.15 22.65
N LEU A 387 8.37 14.99 22.17
CA LEU A 387 8.70 16.27 21.59
C LEU A 387 7.62 17.32 21.89
N LYS A 388 8.03 18.49 22.39
CA LYS A 388 7.16 19.64 22.57
C LYS A 388 7.87 20.94 22.21
N LEU A 389 7.68 21.40 20.98
CA LEU A 389 8.27 22.62 20.44
C LEU A 389 7.19 23.70 20.28
N GLU A 390 7.19 24.66 21.18
CA GLU A 390 6.17 25.70 21.24
C GLU A 390 6.77 27.08 20.89
N ALA A 391 6.65 27.48 19.62
CA ALA A 391 7.14 28.76 19.12
C ALA A 391 6.01 29.80 18.92
N GLY A 392 4.74 29.43 19.10
CA GLY A 392 3.61 30.32 18.85
C GLY A 392 3.56 30.72 17.38
N LYS A 393 3.89 31.98 17.05
CA LYS A 393 4.04 32.46 15.66
C LYS A 393 5.49 32.50 15.15
N GLY A 394 6.44 32.01 15.95
CA GLY A 394 7.82 31.79 15.54
C GLY A 394 7.91 30.56 14.64
N ASN A 395 9.07 30.36 14.03
CA ASN A 395 9.36 29.20 13.21
C ASN A 395 10.16 28.17 14.00
N VAL A 396 9.94 26.89 13.71
CA VAL A 396 10.70 25.78 14.26
C VAL A 396 11.55 25.16 13.15
N THR A 397 12.84 25.01 13.38
CA THR A 397 13.75 24.18 12.58
C THR A 397 14.34 23.11 13.49
N LEU A 398 13.97 21.86 13.22
CA LEU A 398 14.49 20.69 13.92
C LEU A 398 15.18 19.77 12.93
N LYS A 399 16.46 19.52 13.18
CA LYS A 399 17.25 18.50 12.48
C LYS A 399 17.62 17.42 13.49
N ALA A 400 17.27 16.17 13.23
CA ALA A 400 17.55 15.05 14.12
C ALA A 400 18.48 14.03 13.45
N GLY A 401 19.44 13.49 14.22
CA GLY A 401 20.32 12.40 13.84
C GLY A 401 19.61 11.04 13.80
N GLY A 402 18.53 10.90 14.58
CA GLY A 402 17.64 9.75 14.67
C GLY A 402 16.19 10.05 14.28
N ALA A 403 15.27 9.22 14.74
CA ALA A 403 13.84 9.36 14.48
C ALA A 403 13.21 10.47 15.35
N ILE A 404 12.19 11.13 14.82
CA ILE A 404 11.41 12.14 15.55
C ILE A 404 10.04 11.52 15.84
N ASN A 405 9.84 11.00 17.05
CA ASN A 405 8.57 10.40 17.46
C ASN A 405 8.01 11.12 18.68
N ASP A 406 6.69 11.16 18.76
CA ASP A 406 5.95 11.50 19.98
C ASP A 406 4.78 10.50 20.11
N ALA A 407 4.57 9.97 21.32
CA ALA A 407 3.57 8.94 21.57
C ALA A 407 2.23 9.48 22.08
N ASP A 408 2.13 10.78 22.36
CA ASP A 408 0.96 11.42 22.90
C ASP A 408 0.02 11.95 21.79
N SER A 409 -1.04 12.67 22.18
CA SER A 409 -2.08 13.17 21.25
C SER A 409 -2.19 14.69 21.23
N ASN A 410 -1.33 15.37 21.97
CA ASN A 410 -1.21 16.81 22.00
C ASN A 410 -0.46 17.27 20.74
N ALA A 411 -0.41 18.58 20.51
CA ALA A 411 0.44 19.09 19.44
C ALA A 411 1.90 19.04 19.91
N ASP A 412 2.75 18.36 19.13
CA ASP A 412 4.17 18.20 19.39
C ASP A 412 4.93 19.45 18.92
N ILE A 413 4.42 20.10 17.87
CA ILE A 413 4.99 21.33 17.32
C ILE A 413 3.88 22.36 17.11
N SER A 414 4.00 23.53 17.74
CA SER A 414 3.13 24.68 17.53
C SER A 414 3.95 25.89 17.07
N ALA A 415 3.78 26.30 15.81
CA ALA A 415 4.61 27.30 15.14
C ALA A 415 3.91 27.93 13.93
N ASP A 416 4.45 29.02 13.36
CA ASP A 416 3.99 29.52 12.06
C ASP A 416 4.48 28.60 10.92
N THR A 417 5.78 28.27 10.93
CA THR A 417 6.39 27.30 10.01
C THR A 417 7.20 26.27 10.78
N ALA A 418 7.06 24.99 10.42
CA ALA A 418 7.95 23.92 10.86
C ALA A 418 8.81 23.38 9.71
N ARG A 419 10.12 23.25 9.96
CA ARG A 419 11.08 22.59 9.09
C ARG A 419 11.66 21.38 9.83
N LEU A 420 11.37 20.19 9.32
CA LEU A 420 11.80 18.92 9.91
C LEU A 420 12.79 18.19 9.00
N ASP A 421 13.84 17.64 9.59
CA ASP A 421 14.85 16.84 8.90
C ASP A 421 15.38 15.73 9.83
N ALA A 422 14.86 14.51 9.70
CA ALA A 422 15.35 13.32 10.41
C ALA A 422 16.33 12.49 9.55
N GLY A 423 16.89 13.08 8.48
CA GLY A 423 17.77 12.37 7.55
C GLY A 423 17.11 11.16 6.89
N THR A 424 17.58 9.96 7.24
CA THR A 424 17.02 8.67 6.76
C THR A 424 16.10 7.99 7.77
N ASN A 425 15.77 8.66 8.87
CA ASN A 425 14.92 8.13 9.94
C ASN A 425 13.50 8.66 9.82
N ASN A 426 12.60 8.05 10.60
CA ASN A 426 11.18 8.37 10.52
C ASN A 426 10.84 9.67 11.25
N ILE A 427 9.86 10.39 10.72
CA ILE A 427 9.07 11.37 11.48
C ILE A 427 7.72 10.72 11.78
N GLY A 428 7.46 10.46 13.05
CA GLY A 428 6.28 9.73 13.51
C GLY A 428 6.20 8.30 12.98
N ASP A 429 5.12 7.62 13.36
CA ASP A 429 4.75 6.30 12.88
C ASP A 429 3.23 6.17 12.63
N PRO A 430 2.73 5.07 12.03
CA PRO A 430 1.31 4.91 11.73
C PRO A 430 0.38 4.86 12.96
N GLU A 431 0.88 4.45 14.12
CA GLU A 431 0.13 4.33 15.39
C GLU A 431 0.23 5.62 16.22
N SER A 432 1.35 6.33 16.11
CA SER A 432 1.70 7.57 16.79
C SER A 432 2.29 8.57 15.80
N ARG A 433 1.40 9.30 15.11
CA ARG A 433 1.78 10.34 14.15
C ARG A 433 2.36 11.54 14.89
N LEU A 434 3.30 12.23 14.26
CA LEU A 434 3.73 13.53 14.75
C LEU A 434 2.57 14.52 14.56
N ASN A 435 2.05 15.04 15.66
CA ASN A 435 0.95 15.99 15.71
C ASN A 435 1.49 17.41 15.61
N THR A 436 1.02 18.17 14.64
CA THR A 436 1.45 19.56 14.42
C THR A 436 0.26 20.52 14.49
N ASP A 437 0.56 21.75 14.90
CA ASP A 437 -0.33 22.93 14.86
C ASP A 437 0.45 24.05 14.16
N VAL A 438 0.60 23.93 12.83
CA VAL A 438 1.42 24.83 12.00
C VAL A 438 0.73 25.28 10.72
N MET A 439 1.03 26.50 10.27
CA MET A 439 0.50 27.01 9.00
C MET A 439 1.27 26.48 7.79
N THR A 440 2.60 26.33 7.92
CA THR A 440 3.46 25.81 6.86
C THR A 440 4.36 24.68 7.35
N LEU A 441 4.44 23.59 6.58
CA LEU A 441 5.33 22.47 6.88
C LEU A 441 6.29 22.20 5.71
N ARG A 442 7.57 22.03 6.05
CA ARG A 442 8.64 21.62 5.15
C ARG A 442 9.33 20.39 5.72
N ILE A 443 9.49 19.35 4.90
CA ILE A 443 10.17 18.11 5.31
C ILE A 443 11.36 17.89 4.39
N ALA A 444 12.52 17.62 4.97
CA ALA A 444 13.77 17.37 4.25
C ALA A 444 14.43 16.03 4.59
N ASN A 445 13.64 15.01 4.97
CA ASN A 445 14.07 13.63 5.25
C ASN A 445 14.58 12.92 3.99
N SER A 446 15.75 13.33 3.48
CA SER A 446 16.39 12.66 2.37
C SER A 446 17.89 12.92 2.32
N ALA A 447 18.66 11.84 2.44
CA ALA A 447 20.11 11.87 2.28
C ALA A 447 20.53 11.73 0.80
N ASN A 448 19.74 11.00 -0.02
CA ASN A 448 19.92 10.81 -1.46
C ASN A 448 18.75 9.95 -1.96
N LEU A 449 18.08 10.31 -3.08
CA LEU A 449 16.98 9.54 -3.69
C LEU A 449 17.38 8.13 -4.22
N GLN A 450 18.49 7.57 -3.75
CA GLN A 450 19.07 6.31 -4.20
C GLN A 450 18.79 5.12 -3.26
N ASN A 451 18.16 5.33 -2.09
CA ASN A 451 17.81 4.25 -1.17
C ASN A 451 16.30 4.29 -0.81
N PRO A 452 15.41 3.84 -1.71
CA PRO A 452 13.97 3.84 -1.47
C PRO A 452 13.61 2.94 -0.27
N GLY A 453 12.87 3.47 0.70
CA GLY A 453 12.30 2.73 1.84
C GLY A 453 12.85 3.07 3.24
N ALA A 454 13.77 4.03 3.36
CA ALA A 454 14.16 4.63 4.64
C ALA A 454 13.49 5.99 4.81
N GLY A 455 13.32 6.46 6.04
CA GLY A 455 12.83 7.81 6.34
C GLY A 455 11.39 8.08 5.93
N ASN A 456 10.43 7.46 6.63
CA ASN A 456 9.00 7.73 6.46
C ASN A 456 8.60 9.03 7.19
N ALA A 457 7.47 9.61 6.83
CA ALA A 457 6.85 10.72 7.54
C ALA A 457 5.35 10.47 7.71
N PHE A 458 4.91 10.34 8.96
CA PHE A 458 3.53 10.15 9.38
C PHE A 458 3.12 11.34 10.26
N ILE A 459 2.27 12.21 9.72
CA ILE A 459 1.96 13.51 10.32
C ILE A 459 0.46 13.71 10.43
N ALA A 460 0.03 14.32 11.52
CA ALA A 460 -1.35 14.78 11.74
C ALA A 460 -1.32 16.27 12.08
N GLU A 461 -1.79 17.10 11.16
CA GLU A 461 -1.98 18.52 11.40
C GLU A 461 -3.40 18.78 11.90
N LYS A 462 -3.52 19.65 12.90
CA LYS A 462 -4.79 19.95 13.56
C LYS A 462 -5.67 20.90 12.73
N ASP A 463 -5.06 21.88 12.07
CA ASP A 463 -5.76 22.92 11.32
C ASP A 463 -5.50 22.79 9.79
N ASP A 464 -5.48 23.91 9.08
CA ASP A 464 -5.21 23.98 7.64
C ASP A 464 -3.70 24.03 7.39
N LEU A 465 -3.19 23.19 6.48
CA LEU A 465 -1.77 23.07 6.21
C LEU A 465 -1.37 23.56 4.82
N THR A 466 -0.31 24.37 4.76
CA THR A 466 0.45 24.60 3.53
C THR A 466 1.72 23.76 3.54
N LEU A 467 1.85 22.83 2.59
CA LEU A 467 3.08 22.08 2.35
C LEU A 467 4.00 22.91 1.46
N ASP A 468 5.17 23.28 1.97
CA ASP A 468 6.28 23.78 1.15
C ASP A 468 6.94 22.60 0.41
N THR A 469 8.26 22.48 0.48
CA THR A 469 8.96 21.35 -0.13
C THR A 469 8.89 20.18 0.83
N VAL A 470 8.27 19.08 0.39
CA VAL A 470 8.26 17.81 1.10
C VAL A 470 9.15 16.83 0.35
N ARG A 471 10.20 16.35 1.03
CA ARG A 471 11.07 15.32 0.50
C ARG A 471 11.27 14.22 1.54
N VAL A 472 10.86 13.01 1.17
CA VAL A 472 10.80 11.84 2.04
C VAL A 472 11.31 10.64 1.23
N ASP A 473 12.32 9.92 1.72
CA ASP A 473 12.86 8.75 1.00
C ASP A 473 11.94 7.50 1.08
N GLY A 474 10.95 7.51 1.99
CA GLY A 474 9.98 6.44 2.25
C GLY A 474 8.52 6.80 1.95
N ILE A 475 7.62 6.48 2.88
CA ILE A 475 6.17 6.78 2.85
C ILE A 475 5.93 8.20 3.35
N PHE A 476 5.08 8.96 2.67
CA PHE A 476 4.53 10.22 3.19
C PHE A 476 3.03 10.10 3.43
N ASP A 477 2.61 10.15 4.69
CA ASP A 477 1.22 10.03 5.10
C ASP A 477 0.83 11.23 5.96
N LEU A 478 -0.11 12.03 5.47
CA LEU A 478 -0.56 13.26 6.07
C LEU A 478 -2.07 13.30 6.26
N ILE A 479 -2.48 13.70 7.46
CA ILE A 479 -3.85 14.03 7.80
C ILE A 479 -3.89 15.51 8.18
N ALA A 480 -4.81 16.30 7.60
CA ALA A 480 -5.05 17.68 7.98
C ALA A 480 -6.51 18.06 7.71
N THR A 481 -6.97 19.22 8.19
CA THR A 481 -8.32 19.72 7.84
C THR A 481 -8.37 20.07 6.35
N ASP A 482 -7.50 20.99 5.93
CA ASP A 482 -7.28 21.35 4.52
C ASP A 482 -5.78 21.20 4.20
N ILE A 483 -5.45 20.79 2.97
CA ILE A 483 -4.07 20.70 2.47
C ILE A 483 -3.93 21.60 1.25
N SER A 484 -2.89 22.42 1.22
CA SER A 484 -2.47 23.14 0.02
C SER A 484 -0.97 22.97 -0.19
N THR A 485 -0.50 22.96 -1.44
CA THR A 485 0.93 22.82 -1.73
C THR A 485 1.51 24.12 -2.28
N SER A 486 2.47 24.74 -1.60
CA SER A 486 3.30 25.82 -2.13
C SER A 486 4.62 25.31 -2.74
N GLY A 487 5.09 24.12 -2.35
CA GLY A 487 6.22 23.42 -2.95
C GLY A 487 5.85 22.00 -3.44
N ALA A 488 6.83 21.29 -4.00
CA ALA A 488 6.62 19.94 -4.53
C ALA A 488 6.60 18.89 -3.40
N ILE A 489 5.79 17.84 -3.58
CA ILE A 489 5.81 16.64 -2.74
C ILE A 489 6.59 15.56 -3.49
N ASN A 490 7.65 15.04 -2.87
CA ASN A 490 8.47 13.96 -3.41
C ASN A 490 8.67 12.89 -2.34
N ALA A 491 8.00 11.75 -2.51
CA ALA A 491 8.13 10.58 -1.65
C ALA A 491 8.79 9.42 -2.42
N GLY A 492 9.59 8.61 -1.75
CA GLY A 492 10.20 7.44 -2.37
C GLY A 492 9.20 6.32 -2.67
N THR A 493 8.11 6.21 -1.91
CA THR A 493 7.11 5.12 -2.03
C THR A 493 5.68 5.66 -2.06
N ASP A 494 4.84 5.29 -1.08
CA ASP A 494 3.42 5.64 -1.01
C ASP A 494 3.23 7.08 -0.53
N ILE A 495 2.20 7.73 -1.05
CA ILE A 495 1.72 9.04 -0.61
C ILE A 495 0.25 8.89 -0.22
N THR A 496 -0.09 9.23 1.02
CA THR A 496 -1.48 9.32 1.48
C THR A 496 -1.77 10.74 1.94
N LEU A 497 -2.74 11.39 1.31
CA LEU A 497 -3.23 12.70 1.70
C LEU A 497 -4.70 12.59 2.09
N THR A 498 -4.99 12.88 3.36
CA THR A 498 -6.33 12.86 3.92
C THR A 498 -6.71 14.27 4.40
N ALA A 499 -7.60 14.93 3.65
CA ALA A 499 -8.09 16.26 4.01
C ALA A 499 -9.45 16.55 3.37
N ASP A 500 -10.23 17.41 4.01
CA ASP A 500 -11.56 17.81 3.55
C ASP A 500 -11.50 18.74 2.33
N ASN A 501 -10.36 19.41 2.11
CA ASN A 501 -10.02 20.18 0.93
C ASN A 501 -8.55 19.96 0.55
N MET A 502 -8.24 19.80 -0.74
CA MET A 502 -6.86 19.61 -1.24
C MET A 502 -6.60 20.49 -2.45
N ALA A 503 -5.58 21.34 -2.35
CA ALA A 503 -5.10 22.18 -3.45
C ALA A 503 -3.67 21.79 -3.87
N LEU A 504 -3.57 20.83 -4.82
CA LEU A 504 -2.30 20.27 -5.32
C LEU A 504 -1.68 21.16 -6.41
N ASN A 505 -1.33 22.39 -6.06
CA ASN A 505 -0.82 23.41 -6.99
C ASN A 505 0.59 23.14 -7.55
N ASN A 506 1.33 22.18 -6.98
CA ASN A 506 2.69 21.83 -7.36
C ASN A 506 2.85 20.32 -7.64
N PRO A 507 3.93 19.90 -8.30
CA PRO A 507 4.15 18.49 -8.63
C PRO A 507 4.11 17.57 -7.41
N VAL A 508 3.40 16.45 -7.56
CA VAL A 508 3.36 15.34 -6.59
C VAL A 508 4.00 14.14 -7.26
N THR A 509 5.11 13.67 -6.70
CA THR A 509 5.95 12.59 -7.24
C THR A 509 6.13 11.49 -6.21
N GLY A 510 5.85 10.26 -6.62
CA GLY A 510 6.09 9.04 -5.86
C GLY A 510 6.35 7.86 -6.79
N SER A 511 6.78 6.73 -6.21
CA SER A 511 6.92 5.46 -6.96
C SER A 511 6.01 4.33 -6.47
N GLY A 512 5.31 4.55 -5.35
CA GLY A 512 4.30 3.63 -4.81
C GLY A 512 2.88 4.08 -5.16
N ASN A 513 1.95 3.88 -4.23
CA ASN A 513 0.54 4.22 -4.39
C ASN A 513 0.26 5.66 -3.90
N LEU A 514 -0.55 6.39 -4.66
CA LEU A 514 -1.11 7.68 -4.24
C LEU A 514 -2.55 7.49 -3.79
N LEU A 515 -2.86 7.80 -2.53
CA LEU A 515 -4.23 7.85 -2.01
C LEU A 515 -4.62 9.31 -1.73
N LEU A 516 -5.66 9.78 -2.43
CA LEU A 516 -6.30 11.06 -2.18
C LEU A 516 -7.70 10.82 -1.63
N GLN A 517 -7.98 11.23 -0.39
CA GLN A 517 -9.29 10.99 0.22
C GLN A 517 -9.77 12.12 1.15
N PRO A 518 -11.09 12.29 1.31
CA PRO A 518 -11.64 13.22 2.28
C PRO A 518 -11.42 12.72 3.71
N LEU A 519 -11.17 13.65 4.63
CA LEU A 519 -11.11 13.38 6.07
C LEU A 519 -12.51 13.01 6.61
N THR A 520 -13.53 13.77 6.23
CA THR A 520 -14.92 13.52 6.57
C THR A 520 -15.55 12.52 5.61
N ALA A 521 -16.02 11.40 6.16
CA ALA A 521 -16.68 10.34 5.39
C ALA A 521 -17.89 10.83 4.58
N ASN A 522 -18.13 10.23 3.43
CA ASN A 522 -19.25 10.51 2.52
C ASN A 522 -19.25 11.93 1.91
N ARG A 523 -18.12 12.64 1.91
CA ARG A 523 -17.99 13.92 1.20
C ARG A 523 -18.02 13.75 -0.31
N GLN A 524 -18.75 14.61 -1.00
CA GLN A 524 -18.80 14.62 -2.46
C GLN A 524 -17.47 15.13 -3.04
N ILE A 525 -16.95 14.47 -4.07
CA ILE A 525 -15.73 14.91 -4.77
C ILE A 525 -16.07 15.47 -6.16
N GLY A 526 -15.56 16.66 -6.47
CA GLY A 526 -15.57 17.24 -7.81
C GLY A 526 -14.23 17.05 -8.51
N ILE A 527 -14.26 16.73 -9.81
CA ILE A 527 -13.05 16.71 -10.65
C ILE A 527 -13.32 17.57 -11.91
N GLY A 528 -12.38 18.46 -12.23
CA GLY A 528 -12.52 19.45 -13.30
C GLY A 528 -13.35 20.67 -12.87
N THR A 529 -14.36 21.03 -13.65
CA THR A 529 -15.24 22.19 -13.41
C THR A 529 -16.42 21.92 -12.48
N MET A 530 -16.67 20.66 -12.10
CA MET A 530 -17.78 20.30 -11.20
C MET A 530 -17.40 20.57 -9.76
N THR A 531 -18.29 21.22 -9.03
CA THR A 531 -18.10 21.52 -7.60
C THR A 531 -18.62 20.39 -6.73
N GLY A 532 -17.72 19.77 -5.98
CA GLY A 532 -17.97 18.94 -4.81
C GLY A 532 -17.64 19.69 -3.52
N GLN A 533 -17.46 18.94 -2.44
CA GLN A 533 -16.97 19.45 -1.16
C GLN A 533 -15.45 19.35 -1.05
N LEU A 534 -14.85 18.44 -1.81
CA LEU A 534 -13.43 18.31 -2.11
C LEU A 534 -13.29 18.35 -3.63
N ASP A 535 -12.47 19.25 -4.18
CA ASP A 535 -12.37 19.46 -5.62
C ASP A 535 -10.94 19.27 -6.12
N PHE A 536 -10.81 18.63 -7.29
CA PHE A 536 -9.56 18.53 -8.03
C PHE A 536 -9.73 19.10 -9.44
N THR A 537 -9.14 20.25 -9.70
CA THR A 537 -9.08 20.85 -11.04
C THR A 537 -8.22 20.01 -11.98
N VAL A 538 -8.40 20.21 -13.30
CA VAL A 538 -7.55 19.56 -14.32
C VAL A 538 -6.06 19.91 -14.12
N SER A 539 -5.75 21.12 -13.64
CA SER A 539 -4.37 21.53 -13.34
C SER A 539 -3.76 20.72 -12.19
N GLU A 540 -4.54 20.43 -11.15
CA GLU A 540 -4.08 19.62 -10.02
C GLU A 540 -3.88 18.16 -10.40
N ILE A 541 -4.78 17.57 -11.20
CA ILE A 541 -4.56 16.22 -11.75
C ILE A 541 -3.31 16.18 -12.64
N ASN A 542 -3.03 17.22 -13.40
CA ASN A 542 -1.82 17.30 -14.24
C ASN A 542 -0.52 17.39 -13.44
N ASN A 543 -0.58 17.86 -12.18
CA ASN A 543 0.55 17.92 -11.26
C ASN A 543 0.91 16.56 -10.66
N LEU A 544 0.04 15.56 -10.78
CA LEU A 544 0.41 14.17 -10.51
C LEU A 544 1.42 13.74 -11.59
N THR A 545 2.66 13.47 -11.17
CA THR A 545 3.72 13.06 -12.10
C THR A 545 3.61 11.58 -12.40
N ASP A 546 3.97 11.23 -13.63
CA ASP A 546 4.13 9.84 -14.09
C ASP A 546 5.16 9.09 -13.22
N GLY A 547 4.85 7.84 -12.85
CA GLY A 547 5.68 6.94 -12.04
C GLY A 547 4.98 6.26 -10.86
N PHE A 548 3.72 6.56 -10.57
CA PHE A 548 2.98 5.90 -9.48
C PHE A 548 2.58 4.47 -9.86
N GLU A 549 2.61 3.53 -8.91
CA GLU A 549 2.09 2.17 -9.12
C GLU A 549 0.56 2.18 -9.30
N SER A 550 -0.12 3.01 -8.51
CA SER A 550 -1.54 3.32 -8.70
C SER A 550 -1.93 4.63 -8.04
N ILE A 551 -2.98 5.27 -8.57
CA ILE A 551 -3.62 6.45 -8.01
C ILE A 551 -5.03 6.02 -7.58
N THR A 552 -5.32 6.13 -6.30
CA THR A 552 -6.66 5.94 -5.76
C THR A 552 -7.23 7.29 -5.36
N ILE A 553 -8.30 7.70 -6.04
CA ILE A 553 -9.10 8.84 -5.62
C ILE A 553 -10.30 8.28 -4.87
N ALA A 554 -10.52 8.76 -3.65
CA ALA A 554 -11.77 8.69 -2.90
C ALA A 554 -11.97 7.53 -1.89
N GLY A 555 -10.94 7.15 -1.13
CA GLY A 555 -11.00 6.13 -0.04
C GLY A 555 -12.22 6.13 0.88
N ASN A 556 -12.80 7.31 1.16
CA ASN A 556 -13.91 7.50 2.10
C ASN A 556 -14.99 8.47 1.57
N SER A 557 -15.18 8.57 0.24
CA SER A 557 -16.05 9.60 -0.34
C SER A 557 -17.54 9.24 -0.39
N GLY A 558 -18.33 10.28 -0.67
CA GLY A 558 -19.67 10.18 -1.24
C GLY A 558 -19.60 10.10 -2.78
N GLY A 559 -20.57 10.72 -3.46
CA GLY A 559 -20.60 10.73 -4.93
C GLY A 559 -19.43 11.51 -5.55
N ILE A 560 -19.02 11.11 -6.75
CA ILE A 560 -17.93 11.74 -7.50
C ILE A 560 -18.52 12.33 -8.78
N GLN A 561 -18.18 13.59 -9.10
CA GLN A 561 -18.64 14.26 -10.31
C GLN A 561 -17.46 14.78 -11.13
N MET A 562 -17.39 14.39 -12.41
CA MET A 562 -16.31 14.75 -13.31
C MET A 562 -16.85 15.62 -14.46
N GLY A 563 -16.48 16.90 -14.50
CA GLY A 563 -17.00 17.87 -15.46
C GLY A 563 -16.21 17.99 -16.75
N ASP A 564 -14.89 18.08 -16.62
CA ASP A 564 -13.99 18.27 -17.75
C ASP A 564 -13.34 16.94 -18.16
N SER A 565 -12.74 16.92 -19.34
CA SER A 565 -11.87 15.82 -19.71
C SER A 565 -10.59 15.82 -18.85
N VAL A 566 -10.26 14.67 -18.27
CA VAL A 566 -9.09 14.48 -17.40
C VAL A 566 -8.14 13.46 -17.99
N THR A 567 -6.84 13.65 -17.76
CA THR A 567 -5.80 12.74 -18.24
C THR A 567 -4.97 12.21 -17.08
N PHE A 568 -4.92 10.88 -16.96
CA PHE A 568 -4.09 10.15 -16.01
C PHE A 568 -2.89 9.51 -16.73
N LYS A 569 -1.73 9.54 -16.09
CA LYS A 569 -0.47 9.00 -16.61
C LYS A 569 -0.16 7.62 -16.06
N ASP A 570 -0.67 7.34 -14.86
CA ASP A 570 -0.54 6.10 -14.12
C ASP A 570 -1.91 5.42 -13.91
N PRO A 571 -1.95 4.12 -13.55
CA PRO A 571 -3.19 3.41 -13.25
C PRO A 571 -4.04 4.14 -12.22
N VAL A 572 -5.33 4.38 -12.51
CA VAL A 572 -6.24 5.09 -11.60
C VAL A 572 -7.46 4.26 -11.21
N THR A 573 -7.78 4.28 -9.92
CA THR A 573 -9.04 3.79 -9.36
C THR A 573 -9.82 4.96 -8.80
N ILE A 574 -11.03 5.19 -9.33
CA ILE A 574 -11.98 6.19 -8.84
C ILE A 574 -13.09 5.44 -8.13
N GLN A 575 -13.23 5.63 -6.82
CA GLN A 575 -14.13 4.82 -6.00
C GLN A 575 -15.22 5.62 -5.28
N ALA A 576 -16.47 5.27 -5.52
CA ALA A 576 -17.63 5.76 -4.78
C ALA A 576 -18.47 4.56 -4.33
N PRO A 577 -17.98 3.71 -3.41
CA PRO A 577 -18.56 2.38 -3.15
C PRO A 577 -20.02 2.43 -2.65
N ASN A 578 -20.43 3.53 -2.03
CA ASN A 578 -21.79 3.73 -1.51
C ASN A 578 -22.56 4.86 -2.23
N ALA A 579 -22.05 5.32 -3.38
CA ALA A 579 -22.61 6.44 -4.13
C ALA A 579 -22.39 6.28 -5.64
N SER A 580 -22.67 7.34 -6.40
CA SER A 580 -22.50 7.34 -7.86
C SER A 580 -21.27 8.13 -8.31
N ILE A 581 -20.64 7.63 -9.38
CA ILE A 581 -19.64 8.31 -10.20
C ILE A 581 -20.36 8.89 -11.43
N THR A 582 -20.56 10.21 -11.47
CA THR A 582 -21.15 10.89 -12.63
C THR A 582 -20.06 11.48 -13.51
N GLN A 583 -19.97 11.03 -14.75
CA GLN A 583 -18.98 11.46 -15.74
C GLN A 583 -19.64 12.31 -16.84
N ASP A 584 -19.17 13.54 -17.01
CA ASP A 584 -19.58 14.44 -18.09
C ASP A 584 -18.49 14.61 -19.15
N GLY A 585 -17.23 14.81 -18.73
CA GLY A 585 -16.05 14.86 -19.61
C GLY A 585 -15.36 13.52 -19.82
N ASP A 586 -14.40 13.45 -20.75
CA ASP A 586 -13.67 12.20 -21.05
C ASP A 586 -12.66 11.83 -19.95
N ILE A 587 -12.48 10.54 -19.70
CA ILE A 587 -11.35 10.03 -18.91
C ILE A 587 -10.31 9.45 -19.88
N ILE A 588 -9.09 9.95 -19.81
CA ILE A 588 -8.00 9.58 -20.71
C ILE A 588 -6.84 8.98 -19.92
N GLY A 589 -6.54 7.70 -20.12
CA GLY A 589 -5.31 7.06 -19.65
C GLY A 589 -4.24 7.07 -20.75
N ILE A 590 -3.06 7.61 -20.45
CA ILE A 590 -1.87 7.51 -21.31
C ILE A 590 -0.80 6.65 -20.64
N GLY A 591 0.20 6.18 -21.41
CA GLY A 591 1.26 5.35 -20.83
C GLY A 591 0.72 4.01 -20.35
N ASP A 592 0.92 3.70 -19.08
CA ASP A 592 0.40 2.50 -18.41
C ASP A 592 -0.89 2.74 -17.61
N ALA A 593 -1.49 3.93 -17.71
CA ALA A 593 -2.76 4.26 -17.06
C ALA A 593 -3.94 3.39 -17.51
N SER A 594 -4.26 2.38 -16.69
CA SER A 594 -5.57 1.73 -16.69
C SER A 594 -6.60 2.56 -15.92
N ILE A 595 -7.88 2.44 -16.28
CA ILE A 595 -8.98 3.16 -15.62
C ILE A 595 -9.89 2.13 -14.94
N THR A 596 -10.09 2.28 -13.63
CA THR A 596 -11.05 1.48 -12.85
C THR A 596 -12.06 2.38 -12.16
N LEU A 597 -13.35 2.11 -12.34
CA LEU A 597 -14.46 2.79 -11.68
C LEU A 597 -15.18 1.83 -10.72
N GLU A 598 -15.17 2.18 -9.43
CA GLU A 598 -15.75 1.38 -8.34
C GLU A 598 -16.97 2.10 -7.75
N GLY A 599 -18.14 1.88 -8.33
CA GLY A 599 -19.41 2.49 -7.88
C GLY A 599 -20.46 2.54 -8.98
N GLU A 600 -21.69 2.96 -8.66
CA GLU A 600 -22.71 3.20 -9.68
C GLU A 600 -22.23 4.30 -10.65
N THR A 601 -22.06 4.00 -11.92
CA THR A 601 -21.48 4.90 -12.92
C THR A 601 -22.56 5.48 -13.82
N VAL A 602 -22.59 6.81 -13.97
CA VAL A 602 -23.54 7.53 -14.83
C VAL A 602 -22.76 8.36 -15.85
N LEU A 603 -22.84 8.01 -17.13
CA LEU A 603 -22.10 8.63 -18.22
C LEU A 603 -23.00 9.62 -18.97
N ILE A 604 -22.98 10.91 -18.60
CA ILE A 604 -23.99 11.90 -19.02
C ILE A 604 -23.66 12.69 -20.29
N GLY A 605 -22.39 12.99 -20.58
CA GLY A 605 -21.92 13.75 -21.76
C GLY A 605 -22.81 14.90 -22.20
N SER A 606 -23.23 15.74 -21.25
CA SER A 606 -24.13 16.88 -21.45
C SER A 606 -23.39 18.19 -21.75
N THR A 607 -22.17 18.39 -21.22
CA THR A 607 -21.41 19.64 -21.46
C THR A 607 -20.33 19.49 -22.52
N ILE A 608 -19.70 18.32 -22.60
CA ILE A 608 -18.84 17.85 -23.68
C ILE A 608 -19.64 16.78 -24.44
N PRO A 609 -19.62 16.73 -25.79
CA PRO A 609 -20.58 15.93 -26.56
C PRO A 609 -20.62 14.43 -26.23
N GLU A 610 -19.61 13.90 -25.55
CA GLU A 610 -19.46 12.48 -25.21
C GLU A 610 -18.78 12.36 -23.83
N ALA A 611 -19.08 11.29 -23.09
CA ALA A 611 -18.45 10.94 -21.81
C ALA A 611 -17.61 9.66 -22.00
N ASN A 612 -16.59 9.74 -22.84
CA ASN A 612 -15.82 8.57 -23.27
C ASN A 612 -14.76 8.17 -22.24
N ILE A 613 -14.29 6.93 -22.33
CA ILE A 613 -13.09 6.48 -21.61
C ILE A 613 -12.10 5.93 -22.64
N ASN A 614 -10.92 6.53 -22.70
CA ASN A 614 -9.88 6.17 -23.63
C ASN A 614 -8.61 5.78 -22.86
N THR A 615 -7.99 4.65 -23.17
CA THR A 615 -6.70 4.25 -22.59
C THR A 615 -5.69 3.91 -23.69
N ALA A 616 -4.40 3.99 -23.39
CA ALA A 616 -3.33 3.60 -24.30
C ALA A 616 -2.93 2.14 -24.08
N ASN A 617 -3.74 1.19 -24.56
CA ASN A 617 -3.52 -0.26 -24.48
C ASN A 617 -3.77 -0.88 -23.10
N GLN A 618 -4.32 -0.11 -22.17
CA GLN A 618 -4.56 -0.52 -20.79
C GLN A 618 -6.04 -0.82 -20.56
N ASN A 619 -6.35 -1.56 -19.50
CA ASN A 619 -7.71 -1.98 -19.22
C ASN A 619 -8.64 -0.80 -18.86
N ILE A 620 -9.90 -0.93 -19.24
CA ILE A 620 -11.02 -0.13 -18.73
C ILE A 620 -11.92 -1.07 -17.93
N THR A 621 -12.06 -0.82 -16.63
CA THR A 621 -12.86 -1.64 -15.72
C THR A 621 -13.95 -0.80 -15.08
N ILE A 622 -15.19 -1.25 -15.16
CA ILE A 622 -16.34 -0.66 -14.46
C ILE A 622 -17.02 -1.77 -13.67
N ASN A 623 -16.98 -1.69 -12.34
CA ASN A 623 -17.48 -2.78 -11.49
C ASN A 623 -18.96 -2.61 -11.11
N GLY A 624 -19.43 -1.38 -10.90
CA GLY A 624 -20.81 -1.08 -10.53
C GLY A 624 -21.76 -0.95 -11.72
N ASP A 625 -23.07 -0.78 -11.41
CA ASP A 625 -24.10 -0.52 -12.41
C ASP A 625 -23.77 0.71 -13.26
N THR A 626 -23.97 0.62 -14.58
CA THR A 626 -23.68 1.70 -15.53
C THR A 626 -24.95 2.21 -16.20
N ASN A 627 -25.15 3.52 -16.22
CA ASN A 627 -26.25 4.19 -16.90
C ASN A 627 -25.74 5.19 -17.95
N LEU A 628 -26.14 5.01 -19.20
CA LEU A 628 -25.75 5.85 -20.35
C LEU A 628 -26.75 7.01 -20.50
N GLY A 629 -26.30 8.21 -20.15
CA GLY A 629 -27.01 9.47 -20.39
C GLY A 629 -26.70 10.10 -21.76
N SER A 630 -25.55 9.77 -22.35
CA SER A 630 -25.13 10.15 -23.72
C SER A 630 -24.62 8.93 -24.50
N ASN A 631 -24.29 9.13 -25.78
CA ASN A 631 -23.56 8.10 -26.52
C ASN A 631 -22.13 8.02 -25.99
N VAL A 632 -21.63 6.80 -25.82
CA VAL A 632 -20.34 6.55 -25.16
C VAL A 632 -19.47 5.64 -26.03
N THR A 633 -18.19 5.97 -26.11
CA THR A 633 -17.14 5.12 -26.63
C THR A 633 -16.17 4.74 -25.51
N LEU A 634 -15.92 3.44 -25.34
CA LEU A 634 -14.81 2.92 -24.53
C LEU A 634 -13.75 2.34 -25.46
N ASN A 635 -12.54 2.87 -25.40
CA ASN A 635 -11.50 2.57 -26.38
C ASN A 635 -10.13 2.38 -25.72
N THR A 636 -9.58 1.17 -25.82
CA THR A 636 -8.24 0.86 -25.32
C THR A 636 -7.14 1.06 -26.36
N ASN A 637 -7.45 1.65 -27.52
CA ASN A 637 -6.55 1.84 -28.65
C ASN A 637 -5.88 0.51 -29.10
N ASN A 638 -4.70 0.57 -29.73
CA ASN A 638 -4.12 -0.52 -30.53
C ASN A 638 -3.15 -1.44 -29.76
N GLY A 639 -3.50 -1.95 -28.58
CA GLY A 639 -2.51 -2.75 -27.82
C GLY A 639 -3.03 -3.69 -26.74
N GLY A 640 -4.32 -4.00 -26.75
CA GLY A 640 -4.82 -5.23 -26.11
C GLY A 640 -5.39 -5.11 -24.71
N GLY A 641 -5.71 -3.89 -24.25
CA GLY A 641 -6.43 -3.67 -23.01
C GLY A 641 -7.84 -4.27 -23.07
N ASP A 642 -8.26 -4.91 -21.97
CA ASP A 642 -9.61 -5.43 -21.83
C ASP A 642 -10.61 -4.30 -21.47
N ILE A 643 -11.86 -4.45 -21.90
CA ILE A 643 -13.00 -3.64 -21.44
C ILE A 643 -13.93 -4.54 -20.62
N LEU A 644 -14.03 -4.27 -19.32
CA LEU A 644 -14.74 -5.13 -18.38
C LEU A 644 -15.85 -4.38 -17.65
N PHE A 645 -17.08 -4.81 -17.87
CA PHE A 645 -18.23 -4.54 -16.99
C PHE A 645 -18.42 -5.78 -16.11
N LYS A 646 -17.80 -5.82 -14.92
CA LYS A 646 -17.64 -7.08 -14.17
C LYS A 646 -18.94 -7.61 -13.58
N GLU A 647 -19.64 -6.83 -12.75
CA GLU A 647 -20.80 -7.31 -11.99
C GLU A 647 -22.06 -6.46 -12.28
N GLY A 648 -21.89 -5.17 -12.58
CA GLY A 648 -22.98 -4.24 -12.84
C GLY A 648 -23.74 -4.46 -14.16
N THR A 649 -24.99 -4.00 -14.18
CA THR A 649 -25.81 -3.88 -15.39
C THR A 649 -25.40 -2.67 -16.24
N VAL A 650 -25.69 -2.68 -17.54
CA VAL A 650 -25.45 -1.52 -18.42
C VAL A 650 -26.77 -1.11 -19.07
N ASN A 651 -27.29 0.08 -18.78
CA ASN A 651 -28.60 0.54 -19.23
C ASN A 651 -28.56 1.94 -19.83
N GLY A 652 -29.60 2.32 -20.59
CA GLY A 652 -29.80 3.68 -21.12
C GLY A 652 -30.07 3.66 -22.62
N ASN A 653 -30.96 4.50 -23.13
CA ASN A 653 -31.41 4.46 -24.54
C ASN A 653 -30.40 5.07 -25.53
N GLN A 654 -29.11 4.98 -25.23
CA GLN A 654 -28.00 5.57 -25.96
C GLN A 654 -27.13 4.49 -26.58
N SER A 655 -26.30 4.85 -27.57
CA SER A 655 -25.38 3.92 -28.21
C SER A 655 -24.09 3.76 -27.43
N LEU A 656 -23.59 2.52 -27.33
CA LEU A 656 -22.32 2.16 -26.71
C LEU A 656 -21.39 1.57 -27.78
N THR A 657 -20.23 2.18 -27.97
CA THR A 657 -19.18 1.70 -28.88
C THR A 657 -17.98 1.19 -28.09
N LEU A 658 -17.51 -0.02 -28.37
CA LEU A 658 -16.39 -0.65 -27.69
C LEU A 658 -15.27 -0.99 -28.68
N ILE A 659 -14.04 -0.65 -28.30
CA ILE A 659 -12.83 -0.86 -29.11
C ILE A 659 -11.73 -1.43 -28.18
N ALA A 660 -11.56 -2.75 -28.19
CA ALA A 660 -10.55 -3.45 -27.37
C ALA A 660 -9.31 -3.91 -28.18
N ASP A 661 -9.40 -3.86 -29.50
CA ASP A 661 -8.41 -4.38 -30.45
C ASP A 661 -8.08 -5.86 -30.19
N THR A 662 -6.95 -6.14 -29.54
CA THR A 662 -6.52 -7.49 -29.16
C THR A 662 -6.93 -7.88 -27.73
N GLY A 663 -7.62 -7.00 -26.99
CA GLY A 663 -8.17 -7.25 -25.66
C GLY A 663 -9.57 -7.87 -25.73
N ASN A 664 -10.08 -8.29 -24.58
CA ASN A 664 -11.39 -8.91 -24.43
C ASN A 664 -12.44 -7.89 -24.00
N ILE A 665 -13.70 -8.19 -24.33
CA ILE A 665 -14.86 -7.48 -23.82
C ILE A 665 -15.67 -8.43 -22.95
N LEU A 666 -15.94 -8.03 -21.72
CA LEU A 666 -16.76 -8.78 -20.78
C LEU A 666 -17.92 -7.92 -20.28
N PHE A 667 -19.15 -8.44 -20.42
CA PHE A 667 -20.31 -8.00 -19.66
C PHE A 667 -20.74 -9.13 -18.73
N GLY A 668 -20.37 -9.04 -17.46
CA GLY A 668 -20.80 -10.02 -16.45
C GLY A 668 -22.23 -9.80 -15.95
N GLY A 669 -22.73 -8.56 -16.00
CA GLY A 669 -24.13 -8.21 -15.76
C GLY A 669 -24.98 -8.09 -17.03
N ALA A 670 -26.29 -7.95 -16.86
CA ALA A 670 -27.23 -7.80 -17.98
C ALA A 670 -27.12 -6.42 -18.65
N VAL A 671 -27.23 -6.39 -19.98
CA VAL A 671 -27.19 -5.19 -20.80
C VAL A 671 -28.60 -4.84 -21.29
N GLY A 672 -29.07 -3.63 -21.01
CA GLY A 672 -30.36 -3.10 -21.45
C GLY A 672 -31.58 -3.67 -20.74
N ASN A 673 -31.41 -4.38 -19.62
CA ASN A 673 -32.51 -5.07 -18.92
C ASN A 673 -33.63 -4.10 -18.48
N PHE A 674 -33.28 -2.92 -17.95
CA PHE A 674 -34.28 -1.92 -17.54
C PHE A 674 -34.68 -1.01 -18.70
N THR A 675 -33.67 -0.46 -19.38
CA THR A 675 -33.83 0.41 -20.55
C THR A 675 -32.93 -0.13 -21.65
N PRO A 676 -33.50 -0.69 -22.74
CA PRO A 676 -32.71 -1.20 -23.86
C PRO A 676 -31.73 -0.14 -24.37
N LEU A 677 -30.54 -0.59 -24.78
CA LEU A 677 -29.58 0.30 -25.41
C LEU A 677 -30.07 0.76 -26.79
N GLY A 678 -29.48 1.85 -27.29
CA GLY A 678 -29.51 2.18 -28.70
C GLY A 678 -28.72 1.14 -29.50
N ASP A 679 -27.65 1.55 -30.16
CA ASP A 679 -26.76 0.60 -30.82
C ASP A 679 -25.68 0.13 -29.84
N LEU A 680 -25.52 -1.19 -29.69
CA LEU A 680 -24.32 -1.78 -29.08
C LEU A 680 -23.36 -2.19 -30.20
N THR A 681 -22.27 -1.43 -30.36
CA THR A 681 -21.27 -1.66 -31.39
C THR A 681 -19.95 -2.11 -30.79
N ILE A 682 -19.43 -3.24 -31.26
CA ILE A 682 -18.09 -3.74 -30.95
C ILE A 682 -17.28 -3.66 -32.24
N ASN A 683 -16.36 -2.70 -32.32
CA ASN A 683 -15.52 -2.55 -33.51
C ASN A 683 -14.49 -3.68 -33.59
N ASN A 684 -13.82 -3.97 -32.48
CA ASN A 684 -12.85 -5.03 -32.38
C ASN A 684 -12.68 -5.56 -30.94
N ALA A 685 -12.38 -6.86 -30.85
CA ALA A 685 -11.99 -7.55 -29.62
C ALA A 685 -11.38 -8.92 -29.96
N THR A 686 -10.60 -9.50 -29.05
CA THR A 686 -10.26 -10.92 -29.12
C THR A 686 -11.45 -11.77 -28.71
N ASN A 687 -11.84 -11.77 -27.44
CA ASN A 687 -13.06 -12.47 -27.02
C ASN A 687 -14.13 -11.49 -26.57
N VAL A 688 -15.38 -11.80 -26.90
CA VAL A 688 -16.56 -11.08 -26.39
C VAL A 688 -17.37 -12.07 -25.58
N THR A 689 -17.59 -11.78 -24.30
CA THR A 689 -18.46 -12.56 -23.42
C THR A 689 -19.54 -11.66 -22.85
N THR A 690 -20.79 -12.04 -23.02
CA THR A 690 -21.92 -11.25 -22.51
C THR A 690 -22.94 -12.12 -21.78
N ALA A 691 -23.70 -11.50 -20.88
CA ALA A 691 -24.89 -12.10 -20.28
C ALA A 691 -26.11 -11.91 -21.20
N GLU A 692 -27.24 -11.44 -20.66
CA GLU A 692 -28.41 -11.03 -21.45
C GLU A 692 -28.17 -9.66 -22.08
N VAL A 693 -28.63 -9.46 -23.32
CA VAL A 693 -28.49 -8.19 -24.06
C VAL A 693 -29.82 -7.74 -24.66
N ARG A 694 -30.20 -6.50 -24.39
CA ARG A 694 -31.35 -5.81 -25.00
C ARG A 694 -30.90 -4.49 -25.63
N ALA A 695 -31.02 -4.37 -26.95
CA ALA A 695 -30.55 -3.20 -27.70
C ALA A 695 -31.37 -2.98 -28.98
N ALA A 696 -31.32 -1.78 -29.57
CA ALA A 696 -31.92 -1.52 -30.88
C ALA A 696 -31.18 -2.27 -31.99
N ASN A 697 -29.85 -2.23 -31.98
CA ASN A 697 -28.98 -3.02 -32.85
C ASN A 697 -27.82 -3.60 -32.05
N PHE A 698 -27.33 -4.77 -32.46
CA PHE A 698 -26.06 -5.31 -31.97
C PHE A 698 -25.17 -5.57 -33.19
N ILE A 699 -24.00 -4.91 -33.20
CA ILE A 699 -23.08 -4.93 -34.33
C ILE A 699 -21.68 -5.27 -33.82
N GLN A 700 -21.14 -6.42 -34.20
CA GLN A 700 -19.74 -6.77 -34.00
C GLN A 700 -19.05 -6.88 -35.35
N LEU A 701 -18.12 -5.97 -35.63
CA LEU A 701 -17.50 -5.81 -36.96
C LEU A 701 -16.30 -6.73 -37.18
N ASP A 702 -15.41 -6.88 -36.18
CA ASP A 702 -14.17 -7.65 -36.33
C ASP A 702 -13.69 -8.25 -34.99
N GLY A 703 -14.11 -9.48 -34.66
CA GLY A 703 -13.56 -10.19 -33.50
C GLY A 703 -12.48 -11.21 -33.87
N SER A 704 -11.29 -11.21 -33.27
CA SER A 704 -10.22 -12.18 -33.63
C SER A 704 -10.35 -13.56 -32.95
N GLY A 705 -11.11 -13.65 -31.86
CA GLY A 705 -11.31 -14.83 -31.03
C GLY A 705 -12.77 -15.25 -30.93
N THR A 706 -13.22 -15.68 -29.74
CA THR A 706 -14.57 -16.26 -29.56
C THR A 706 -15.59 -15.23 -29.10
N THR A 707 -16.82 -15.35 -29.60
CA THR A 707 -17.96 -14.56 -29.15
C THR A 707 -18.97 -15.48 -28.47
N THR A 708 -19.20 -15.26 -27.18
CA THR A 708 -20.05 -16.10 -26.32
C THR A 708 -21.13 -15.28 -25.65
N PHE A 709 -22.38 -15.66 -25.87
CA PHE A 709 -23.53 -15.12 -25.14
C PHE A 709 -24.03 -16.18 -24.17
N ASN A 710 -24.00 -15.86 -22.88
CA ASN A 710 -24.48 -16.73 -21.81
C ASN A 710 -25.96 -16.49 -21.49
N GLY A 711 -26.53 -15.37 -21.94
CA GLY A 711 -27.94 -15.02 -21.82
C GLY A 711 -28.64 -14.87 -23.17
N ALA A 712 -29.93 -14.53 -23.14
CA ALA A 712 -30.71 -14.26 -24.35
C ALA A 712 -30.33 -12.90 -24.97
N LEU A 713 -30.47 -12.79 -26.29
CA LEU A 713 -30.37 -11.51 -27.01
C LEU A 713 -31.76 -11.11 -27.50
N ASP A 714 -32.22 -9.93 -27.12
CA ASP A 714 -33.48 -9.32 -27.58
C ASP A 714 -33.15 -8.01 -28.30
N ILE A 715 -33.06 -8.09 -29.63
CA ILE A 715 -32.59 -7.03 -30.50
C ILE A 715 -33.76 -6.44 -31.27
N GLY A 716 -33.97 -5.13 -31.13
CA GLY A 716 -35.13 -4.45 -31.72
C GLY A 716 -35.16 -4.51 -33.24
N ASN A 717 -33.99 -4.38 -33.89
CA ASN A 717 -33.85 -4.40 -35.34
C ASN A 717 -32.84 -5.49 -35.77
N MET A 718 -31.60 -5.12 -36.11
CA MET A 718 -30.61 -6.02 -36.71
C MET A 718 -29.58 -6.54 -35.71
N LEU A 719 -29.30 -7.85 -35.78
CA LEU A 719 -28.14 -8.48 -35.17
C LEU A 719 -27.12 -8.84 -36.25
N ASN A 720 -25.91 -8.28 -36.16
CA ASN A 720 -24.79 -8.61 -37.05
C ASN A 720 -23.54 -8.93 -36.23
N ILE A 721 -23.02 -10.14 -36.37
CA ILE A 721 -21.81 -10.59 -35.70
C ILE A 721 -20.82 -11.12 -36.72
N THR A 722 -19.63 -10.53 -36.76
CA THR A 722 -18.49 -11.04 -37.53
C THR A 722 -17.29 -11.27 -36.61
N THR A 723 -16.76 -12.48 -36.62
CA THR A 723 -15.58 -12.87 -35.84
C THR A 723 -14.81 -14.00 -36.52
N ASP A 724 -13.54 -14.18 -36.18
CA ASP A 724 -12.70 -15.27 -36.66
C ASP A 724 -12.93 -16.56 -35.87
N GLY A 725 -13.12 -16.50 -34.55
CA GLY A 725 -13.33 -17.67 -33.71
C GLY A 725 -14.79 -18.10 -33.61
N ASN A 726 -15.10 -18.98 -32.64
CA ASN A 726 -16.45 -19.54 -32.50
C ASN A 726 -17.48 -18.47 -32.10
N ILE A 727 -18.70 -18.61 -32.62
CA ILE A 727 -19.89 -17.91 -32.10
C ILE A 727 -20.74 -18.92 -31.34
N THR A 728 -20.99 -18.66 -30.05
CA THR A 728 -21.90 -19.46 -29.23
C THR A 728 -23.02 -18.59 -28.68
N THR A 729 -24.27 -19.00 -28.89
CA THR A 729 -25.44 -18.21 -28.51
C THR A 729 -26.48 -19.04 -27.77
N GLN A 730 -27.34 -18.35 -27.01
CA GLN A 730 -28.58 -18.89 -26.46
C GLN A 730 -29.75 -18.55 -27.40
N ASN A 731 -30.90 -18.16 -26.84
CA ASN A 731 -32.02 -17.59 -27.60
C ASN A 731 -31.63 -16.23 -28.17
N ILE A 732 -31.98 -16.00 -29.43
CA ILE A 732 -31.86 -14.71 -30.10
C ILE A 732 -33.23 -14.35 -30.64
N THR A 733 -33.70 -13.14 -30.35
CA THR A 733 -34.84 -12.53 -31.01
C THR A 733 -34.37 -11.24 -31.68
N ALA A 734 -34.70 -11.06 -32.96
CA ALA A 734 -34.40 -9.85 -33.72
C ALA A 734 -35.63 -9.38 -34.51
N GLY A 735 -35.92 -8.08 -34.52
CA GLY A 735 -37.06 -7.56 -35.28
C GLY A 735 -36.83 -7.50 -36.81
N GLU A 736 -35.57 -7.47 -37.24
CA GLU A 736 -35.13 -7.52 -38.64
C GLU A 736 -34.23 -8.75 -38.86
N SER A 737 -32.99 -8.60 -39.32
CA SER A 737 -32.13 -9.75 -39.67
C SER A 737 -31.27 -10.27 -38.50
N ILE A 738 -30.92 -11.56 -38.58
CA ILE A 738 -29.90 -12.22 -37.78
C ILE A 738 -28.79 -12.69 -38.72
N ASP A 739 -27.63 -12.03 -38.68
CA ASP A 739 -26.48 -12.35 -39.52
C ASP A 739 -25.27 -12.71 -38.65
N LEU A 740 -24.86 -13.98 -38.67
CA LEU A 740 -23.73 -14.51 -37.91
C LEU A 740 -22.64 -15.03 -38.86
N THR A 741 -21.42 -14.50 -38.73
CA THR A 741 -20.26 -14.87 -39.54
C THR A 741 -19.08 -15.26 -38.65
N SER A 742 -18.65 -16.53 -38.75
CA SER A 742 -17.44 -17.05 -38.10
C SER A 742 -16.41 -17.47 -39.16
N ASN A 743 -15.37 -16.68 -39.40
CA ASN A 743 -14.47 -16.91 -40.53
C ASN A 743 -13.69 -18.23 -40.40
N ASN A 744 -13.17 -18.52 -39.20
CA ASN A 744 -12.31 -19.68 -38.90
C ASN A 744 -12.86 -20.60 -37.81
N GLY A 745 -13.94 -20.22 -37.14
CA GLY A 745 -14.57 -20.97 -36.06
C GLY A 745 -15.91 -21.59 -36.45
N ASN A 746 -16.57 -22.18 -35.46
CA ASN A 746 -17.90 -22.76 -35.59
C ASN A 746 -18.99 -21.77 -35.14
N ILE A 747 -20.19 -21.93 -35.69
CA ILE A 747 -21.40 -21.29 -35.18
C ILE A 747 -22.21 -22.34 -34.41
N ILE A 748 -22.46 -22.09 -33.12
CA ILE A 748 -23.13 -23.02 -32.20
C ILE A 748 -24.31 -22.31 -31.53
N THR A 749 -25.54 -22.67 -31.93
CA THR A 749 -26.77 -22.05 -31.39
C THR A 749 -27.75 -23.07 -30.81
N THR A 750 -27.26 -24.28 -30.50
CA THR A 750 -28.10 -25.42 -30.04
C THR A 750 -28.78 -25.21 -28.69
N ALA A 751 -28.37 -24.20 -27.92
CA ALA A 751 -28.94 -23.91 -26.62
C ALA A 751 -30.25 -23.11 -26.69
N GLY A 752 -30.66 -22.62 -27.87
CA GLY A 752 -31.87 -21.81 -28.04
C GLY A 752 -32.44 -21.80 -29.46
N THR A 753 -33.39 -20.90 -29.67
CA THR A 753 -33.96 -20.57 -31.00
C THR A 753 -33.41 -19.24 -31.47
N LEU A 754 -33.08 -19.12 -32.76
CA LEU A 754 -32.88 -17.82 -33.43
C LEU A 754 -34.21 -17.45 -34.10
N ASP A 755 -34.80 -16.35 -33.67
CA ASP A 755 -36.15 -15.92 -34.03
C ASP A 755 -36.11 -14.50 -34.62
N SER A 756 -36.36 -14.40 -35.91
CA SER A 756 -36.60 -13.15 -36.64
C SER A 756 -38.00 -13.11 -37.25
N SER A 757 -38.92 -13.89 -36.67
CA SER A 757 -40.31 -14.02 -37.11
C SER A 757 -41.11 -12.73 -36.88
N SER A 758 -42.20 -12.56 -37.64
CA SER A 758 -43.05 -11.38 -37.53
C SER A 758 -44.53 -11.72 -37.55
N SER A 759 -45.23 -11.30 -36.49
CA SER A 759 -46.68 -11.48 -36.39
C SER A 759 -47.51 -10.40 -37.11
N ILE A 760 -46.88 -9.27 -37.44
CA ILE A 760 -47.57 -8.05 -37.90
C ILE A 760 -47.06 -7.50 -39.24
N GLY A 761 -45.94 -7.99 -39.75
CA GLY A 761 -45.30 -7.46 -40.96
C GLY A 761 -44.42 -8.50 -41.66
N GLU A 762 -43.42 -8.01 -42.41
CA GLU A 762 -42.39 -8.87 -42.99
C GLU A 762 -41.46 -9.39 -41.88
N ALA A 763 -41.06 -10.64 -41.98
CA ALA A 763 -40.05 -11.24 -41.10
C ALA A 763 -38.66 -11.00 -41.69
N GLY A 764 -37.64 -10.86 -40.85
CA GLY A 764 -36.27 -10.66 -41.31
C GLY A 764 -35.53 -11.97 -41.51
N GLY A 765 -34.51 -11.97 -42.36
CA GLY A 765 -33.77 -13.20 -42.71
C GLY A 765 -32.79 -13.66 -41.62
N ILE A 766 -32.43 -14.94 -41.68
CA ILE A 766 -31.39 -15.55 -40.83
C ILE A 766 -30.26 -16.07 -41.72
N THR A 767 -29.06 -15.53 -41.57
CA THR A 767 -27.86 -15.93 -42.31
C THR A 767 -26.77 -16.40 -41.35
N LEU A 768 -26.33 -17.65 -41.49
CA LEU A 768 -25.21 -18.23 -40.75
C LEU A 768 -24.08 -18.60 -41.73
N THR A 769 -22.89 -18.02 -41.56
CA THR A 769 -21.75 -18.23 -42.45
C THR A 769 -20.51 -18.66 -41.66
N ALA A 770 -20.02 -19.88 -41.91
CA ALA A 770 -18.81 -20.44 -41.32
C ALA A 770 -17.86 -20.96 -42.41
N PRO A 771 -17.11 -20.10 -43.13
CA PRO A 771 -16.32 -20.49 -44.30
C PRO A 771 -15.37 -21.66 -44.05
N ASN A 772 -14.70 -21.66 -42.90
CA ASN A 772 -13.71 -22.67 -42.50
C ASN A 772 -14.12 -23.50 -41.28
N GLY A 773 -15.35 -23.34 -40.77
CA GLY A 773 -15.86 -24.11 -39.64
C GLY A 773 -17.23 -24.72 -39.92
N SER A 774 -17.82 -25.33 -38.90
CA SER A 774 -19.12 -26.00 -38.97
C SER A 774 -20.23 -25.16 -38.34
N ILE A 775 -21.46 -25.37 -38.80
CA ILE A 775 -22.66 -24.75 -38.22
C ILE A 775 -23.45 -25.84 -37.49
N THR A 776 -23.71 -25.64 -36.20
CA THR A 776 -24.59 -26.48 -35.38
C THR A 776 -25.66 -25.59 -34.75
N SER A 777 -26.85 -25.55 -35.34
CA SER A 777 -27.92 -24.65 -34.90
C SER A 777 -29.03 -25.36 -34.14
N GLY A 778 -29.68 -24.63 -33.24
CA GLY A 778 -31.00 -24.99 -32.71
C GLY A 778 -32.09 -24.78 -33.77
N ASN A 779 -33.29 -24.40 -33.33
CA ASN A 779 -34.36 -24.01 -34.24
C ASN A 779 -34.10 -22.61 -34.80
N LEU A 780 -34.45 -22.38 -36.06
CA LEU A 780 -34.38 -21.08 -36.71
C LEU A 780 -35.79 -20.71 -37.19
N ASP A 781 -36.32 -19.58 -36.76
CA ASP A 781 -37.68 -19.11 -37.11
C ASP A 781 -37.60 -17.73 -37.74
N SER A 782 -37.96 -17.66 -39.01
CA SER A 782 -38.03 -16.46 -39.85
C SER A 782 -39.43 -16.36 -40.48
N SER A 783 -40.43 -17.00 -39.85
CA SER A 783 -41.80 -17.10 -40.34
C SER A 783 -42.57 -15.78 -40.23
N SER A 784 -43.63 -15.63 -41.02
CA SER A 784 -44.50 -14.44 -40.93
C SER A 784 -45.98 -14.79 -40.97
N SER A 785 -46.76 -14.25 -40.03
CA SER A 785 -48.22 -14.45 -40.06
C SER A 785 -48.98 -13.46 -40.94
N ALA A 786 -48.40 -12.27 -41.20
CA ALA A 786 -49.10 -11.16 -41.86
C ALA A 786 -48.43 -10.65 -43.14
N GLY A 787 -47.13 -10.92 -43.33
CA GLY A 787 -46.32 -10.45 -44.46
C GLY A 787 -45.52 -11.57 -45.12
N ASN A 788 -44.46 -11.20 -45.83
CA ASN A 788 -43.51 -12.16 -46.38
C ASN A 788 -42.61 -12.71 -45.26
N ALA A 789 -42.29 -14.00 -45.32
CA ALA A 789 -41.31 -14.60 -44.41
C ALA A 789 -39.87 -14.29 -44.88
N GLY A 790 -38.93 -14.29 -43.94
CA GLY A 790 -37.51 -14.06 -44.23
C GLY A 790 -36.82 -15.35 -44.67
N GLY A 791 -35.80 -15.26 -45.51
CA GLY A 791 -35.03 -16.42 -45.94
C GLY A 791 -34.08 -16.93 -44.85
N ILE A 792 -33.81 -18.23 -44.85
CA ILE A 792 -32.83 -18.87 -43.96
C ILE A 792 -31.68 -19.43 -44.80
N THR A 793 -30.46 -18.97 -44.55
CA THR A 793 -29.26 -19.38 -45.30
C THR A 793 -28.15 -19.85 -44.38
N LEU A 794 -27.66 -21.08 -44.56
CA LEU A 794 -26.55 -21.66 -43.82
C LEU A 794 -25.42 -22.03 -44.79
N THR A 795 -24.23 -21.44 -44.61
CA THR A 795 -23.07 -21.60 -45.50
C THR A 795 -21.84 -22.05 -44.74
N ALA A 796 -21.41 -23.29 -44.93
CA ALA A 796 -20.19 -23.87 -44.36
C ALA A 796 -19.39 -24.66 -45.42
N PRO A 797 -18.72 -24.00 -46.37
CA PRO A 797 -18.05 -24.64 -47.51
C PRO A 797 -17.05 -25.71 -47.12
N ASN A 798 -16.29 -25.52 -46.04
CA ASN A 798 -15.28 -26.45 -45.55
C ASN A 798 -15.70 -27.20 -44.27
N GLY A 799 -16.92 -27.02 -43.80
CA GLY A 799 -17.45 -27.66 -42.59
C GLY A 799 -18.78 -28.37 -42.83
N SER A 800 -19.32 -28.97 -41.78
CA SER A 800 -20.65 -29.62 -41.85
C SER A 800 -21.73 -28.69 -41.29
N ILE A 801 -22.98 -28.93 -41.68
CA ILE A 801 -24.13 -28.22 -41.16
C ILE A 801 -25.05 -29.20 -40.45
N THR A 802 -25.34 -28.96 -39.18
CA THR A 802 -26.39 -29.63 -38.41
C THR A 802 -27.37 -28.58 -37.91
N SER A 803 -28.67 -28.80 -38.07
CA SER A 803 -29.67 -27.83 -37.65
C SER A 803 -30.86 -28.47 -36.97
N GLY A 804 -31.54 -27.71 -36.10
CA GLY A 804 -32.89 -28.01 -35.63
C GLY A 804 -33.94 -27.81 -36.74
N ASN A 805 -35.17 -27.49 -36.33
CA ASN A 805 -36.24 -27.14 -37.28
C ASN A 805 -36.04 -25.72 -37.81
N LEU A 806 -36.25 -25.53 -39.12
CA LEU A 806 -36.17 -24.24 -39.79
C LEU A 806 -37.56 -23.87 -40.30
N ASP A 807 -38.10 -22.76 -39.83
CA ASP A 807 -39.39 -22.23 -40.27
C ASP A 807 -39.21 -20.88 -40.97
N SER A 808 -39.54 -20.84 -42.24
CA SER A 808 -39.55 -19.67 -43.12
C SER A 808 -40.92 -19.56 -43.81
N SER A 809 -41.97 -20.10 -43.16
CA SER A 809 -43.31 -20.16 -43.70
C SER A 809 -44.07 -18.84 -43.59
N SER A 810 -45.08 -18.67 -44.43
CA SER A 810 -45.97 -17.51 -44.35
C SER A 810 -47.45 -17.87 -44.44
N SER A 811 -48.28 -17.32 -43.54
CA SER A 811 -49.74 -17.52 -43.65
C SER A 811 -50.44 -16.54 -44.59
N ALA A 812 -49.87 -15.37 -44.86
CA ALA A 812 -50.52 -14.31 -45.64
C ALA A 812 -49.73 -13.86 -46.87
N GLY A 813 -48.40 -13.88 -46.81
CA GLY A 813 -47.48 -13.49 -47.88
C GLY A 813 -46.76 -14.67 -48.53
N ASN A 814 -45.65 -14.38 -49.21
CA ASN A 814 -44.78 -15.43 -49.74
C ASN A 814 -43.90 -15.99 -48.62
N ALA A 815 -43.62 -17.29 -48.67
CA ALA A 815 -42.64 -17.91 -47.78
C ALA A 815 -41.20 -17.58 -48.24
N GLY A 816 -40.25 -17.63 -47.31
CA GLY A 816 -38.84 -17.39 -47.58
C GLY A 816 -38.14 -18.69 -47.98
N GLY A 817 -37.06 -18.59 -48.75
CA GLY A 817 -36.27 -19.76 -49.14
C GLY A 817 -35.39 -20.28 -48.01
N ILE A 818 -35.09 -21.58 -48.02
CA ILE A 818 -34.15 -22.23 -47.10
C ILE A 818 -32.99 -22.79 -47.92
N THR A 819 -31.77 -22.32 -47.64
CA THR A 819 -30.57 -22.70 -48.40
C THR A 819 -29.47 -23.25 -47.49
N PHE A 820 -28.92 -24.41 -47.85
CA PHE A 820 -27.74 -25.00 -47.23
C PHE A 820 -26.61 -25.15 -48.25
N THR A 821 -25.42 -24.64 -47.91
CA THR A 821 -24.21 -24.74 -48.75
C THR A 821 -23.05 -25.33 -47.94
N ALA A 822 -22.76 -26.62 -48.12
CA ALA A 822 -21.63 -27.32 -47.51
C ALA A 822 -20.92 -28.26 -48.53
N PRO A 823 -20.37 -27.73 -49.64
CA PRO A 823 -19.77 -28.50 -50.72
C PRO A 823 -18.62 -29.43 -50.32
N ASN A 824 -17.99 -29.31 -49.14
CA ASN A 824 -17.00 -30.29 -48.66
C ASN A 824 -17.44 -31.02 -47.38
N GLY A 825 -18.64 -30.73 -46.85
CA GLY A 825 -19.15 -31.28 -45.60
C GLY A 825 -20.39 -32.16 -45.79
N SER A 826 -21.00 -32.53 -44.66
CA SER A 826 -22.31 -33.22 -44.61
C SER A 826 -23.38 -32.26 -44.11
N ILE A 827 -24.65 -32.51 -44.46
CA ILE A 827 -25.80 -31.74 -43.97
C ILE A 827 -26.78 -32.67 -43.25
N ILE A 828 -27.10 -32.34 -41.99
CA ILE A 828 -28.08 -33.04 -41.14
C ILE A 828 -29.14 -32.02 -40.69
N PRO A 829 -30.25 -31.88 -41.42
CA PRO A 829 -31.29 -30.91 -41.09
C PRO A 829 -32.37 -31.49 -40.16
N GLY A 830 -33.05 -30.62 -39.42
CA GLY A 830 -34.38 -30.91 -38.84
C GLY A 830 -35.50 -30.70 -39.86
N ASN A 831 -36.74 -30.50 -39.39
CA ASN A 831 -37.86 -30.20 -40.29
C ASN A 831 -37.68 -28.83 -40.93
N LEU A 832 -37.96 -28.75 -42.24
CA LEU A 832 -37.85 -27.52 -43.01
C LEU A 832 -39.23 -27.10 -43.49
N ASN A 833 -39.66 -25.91 -43.10
CA ASN A 833 -40.96 -25.36 -43.46
C ASN A 833 -40.76 -24.04 -44.24
N SER A 834 -40.95 -24.10 -45.54
CA SER A 834 -40.97 -22.96 -46.47
C SER A 834 -42.36 -22.87 -47.15
N SER A 835 -43.39 -23.35 -46.46
CA SER A 835 -44.76 -23.42 -46.98
C SER A 835 -45.46 -22.06 -46.93
N SER A 836 -46.46 -21.86 -47.81
CA SER A 836 -47.32 -20.68 -47.75
C SER A 836 -48.80 -21.00 -47.82
N SER A 837 -49.59 -20.39 -46.94
CA SER A 837 -51.05 -20.59 -46.95
C SER A 837 -51.77 -19.75 -48.02
N ALA A 838 -51.24 -18.55 -48.31
CA ALA A 838 -51.89 -17.54 -49.17
C ALA A 838 -51.03 -17.09 -50.36
N GLY A 839 -49.71 -17.10 -50.23
CA GLY A 839 -48.74 -16.72 -51.27
C GLY A 839 -48.02 -17.91 -51.90
N ASN A 840 -46.93 -17.63 -52.61
CA ASN A 840 -46.06 -18.68 -53.14
C ASN A 840 -45.22 -19.27 -51.99
N ALA A 841 -44.98 -20.58 -52.04
CA ALA A 841 -44.00 -21.22 -51.16
C ALA A 841 -42.57 -20.89 -51.62
N GLY A 842 -41.61 -20.98 -50.69
CA GLY A 842 -40.21 -20.71 -50.95
C GLY A 842 -39.45 -21.96 -51.39
N ASP A 843 -38.28 -21.74 -51.98
CA ASP A 843 -37.43 -22.83 -52.44
C ASP A 843 -36.59 -23.39 -51.29
N ILE A 844 -36.34 -24.71 -51.30
CA ILE A 844 -35.43 -25.40 -50.40
C ILE A 844 -34.26 -25.94 -51.23
N THR A 845 -33.04 -25.49 -50.95
CA THR A 845 -31.84 -25.85 -51.74
C THR A 845 -30.72 -26.40 -50.86
N PHE A 846 -30.11 -27.51 -51.30
CA PHE A 846 -28.97 -28.16 -50.66
C PHE A 846 -27.83 -28.35 -51.65
N GLN A 847 -26.61 -27.97 -51.24
CA GLN A 847 -25.37 -28.32 -51.93
C GLN A 847 -24.40 -28.98 -50.93
N ALA A 848 -24.21 -30.31 -51.02
CA ALA A 848 -23.28 -31.07 -50.18
C ALA A 848 -22.42 -32.06 -50.99
N ALA A 849 -21.14 -32.23 -50.62
CA ALA A 849 -20.32 -33.32 -51.18
C ALA A 849 -20.62 -34.68 -50.55
N ASN A 850 -20.95 -34.71 -49.26
CA ASN A 850 -21.20 -35.95 -48.53
C ASN A 850 -22.71 -36.18 -48.31
N GLY A 851 -23.08 -37.37 -47.85
CA GLY A 851 -24.46 -37.84 -47.86
C GLY A 851 -25.41 -37.00 -47.00
N VAL A 852 -26.69 -36.98 -47.40
CA VAL A 852 -27.79 -36.34 -46.68
C VAL A 852 -28.70 -37.44 -46.13
N VAL A 853 -28.94 -37.42 -44.82
CA VAL A 853 -29.79 -38.43 -44.16
C VAL A 853 -31.01 -37.75 -43.58
N LEU A 854 -32.19 -38.14 -44.07
CA LEU A 854 -33.50 -37.70 -43.58
C LEU A 854 -34.15 -38.88 -42.87
N ASN A 855 -34.44 -38.72 -41.58
CA ASN A 855 -35.04 -39.78 -40.76
C ASN A 855 -36.21 -39.19 -39.96
N GLY A 856 -37.44 -39.43 -40.42
CA GLY A 856 -38.64 -38.78 -39.87
C GLY A 856 -38.71 -37.28 -40.12
N ILE A 857 -38.03 -36.77 -41.14
CA ILE A 857 -37.93 -35.34 -41.44
C ILE A 857 -38.86 -34.93 -42.56
N THR A 858 -39.53 -33.78 -42.42
CA THR A 858 -40.37 -33.17 -43.46
C THR A 858 -39.71 -31.93 -44.04
N PHE A 859 -39.62 -31.88 -45.37
CA PHE A 859 -39.37 -30.67 -46.14
C PHE A 859 -40.68 -30.23 -46.79
N ASP A 860 -41.22 -29.10 -46.35
CA ASP A 860 -42.49 -28.57 -46.84
C ASP A 860 -42.26 -27.23 -47.55
N ALA A 861 -42.31 -27.26 -48.88
CA ALA A 861 -42.34 -26.10 -49.76
C ALA A 861 -43.68 -26.04 -50.50
N SER A 862 -44.77 -26.41 -49.83
CA SER A 862 -46.11 -26.44 -50.43
C SER A 862 -46.88 -25.13 -50.28
N SER A 863 -47.79 -24.86 -51.22
CA SER A 863 -48.73 -23.74 -51.14
C SER A 863 -50.19 -24.17 -51.26
N THR A 864 -51.03 -23.73 -50.31
CA THR A 864 -52.45 -24.09 -50.30
C THR A 864 -53.34 -23.18 -51.14
N SER A 865 -52.79 -22.14 -51.77
CA SER A 865 -53.55 -21.18 -52.59
C SER A 865 -52.87 -20.78 -53.88
N ASN A 866 -51.55 -20.97 -54.00
CA ASN A 866 -50.73 -20.47 -55.09
C ASN A 866 -49.70 -21.53 -55.55
N ASN A 867 -48.52 -21.13 -56.03
CA ASN A 867 -47.53 -22.05 -56.53
C ASN A 867 -46.68 -22.65 -55.38
N GLY A 868 -46.38 -23.95 -55.48
CA GLY A 868 -45.40 -24.62 -54.63
C GLY A 868 -43.97 -24.17 -54.98
N GLY A 869 -43.06 -24.22 -54.01
CA GLY A 869 -41.65 -23.92 -54.16
C GLY A 869 -40.87 -25.12 -54.66
N ASN A 870 -39.63 -24.92 -55.10
CA ASN A 870 -38.77 -25.98 -55.59
C ASN A 870 -37.93 -26.56 -54.46
N VAL A 871 -37.71 -27.87 -54.50
CA VAL A 871 -36.73 -28.55 -53.64
C VAL A 871 -35.61 -29.08 -54.51
N THR A 872 -34.39 -28.58 -54.33
CA THR A 872 -33.19 -29.05 -55.05
C THR A 872 -32.19 -29.64 -54.07
N LEU A 873 -31.86 -30.92 -54.23
CA LEU A 873 -30.91 -31.66 -53.41
C LEU A 873 -29.74 -32.16 -54.27
N GLU A 874 -28.58 -31.53 -54.11
CA GLU A 874 -27.32 -31.98 -54.70
C GLU A 874 -26.45 -32.61 -53.62
N ALA A 875 -26.32 -33.95 -53.62
CA ALA A 875 -25.48 -34.70 -52.69
C ALA A 875 -24.44 -35.52 -53.45
N GLY A 876 -23.16 -35.39 -53.14
CA GLY A 876 -22.09 -36.13 -53.85
C GLY A 876 -21.97 -37.63 -53.51
N SER A 877 -22.77 -38.16 -52.57
CA SER A 877 -22.77 -39.59 -52.19
C SER A 877 -24.19 -40.13 -51.93
N ASN A 878 -24.51 -40.60 -50.71
CA ASN A 878 -25.79 -41.23 -50.40
C ASN A 878 -26.83 -40.20 -49.91
N LEU A 879 -28.01 -40.16 -50.53
CA LEU A 879 -29.20 -39.48 -50.03
C LEU A 879 -30.22 -40.53 -49.58
N SER A 880 -30.52 -40.57 -48.28
CA SER A 880 -31.48 -41.53 -47.71
C SER A 880 -32.65 -40.80 -47.06
N LEU A 881 -33.87 -41.16 -47.45
CA LEU A 881 -35.12 -40.79 -46.80
C LEU A 881 -35.67 -42.01 -46.09
N ASP A 882 -35.81 -41.95 -44.78
CA ASP A 882 -36.26 -43.08 -43.96
C ASP A 882 -37.33 -42.66 -42.95
N ASN A 883 -38.07 -43.65 -42.44
CA ASN A 883 -39.07 -43.54 -41.36
C ASN A 883 -40.07 -42.40 -41.55
N SER A 884 -40.88 -42.46 -42.62
CA SER A 884 -41.90 -41.45 -42.94
C SER A 884 -41.33 -40.05 -43.25
N SER A 885 -40.11 -39.96 -43.78
CA SER A 885 -39.57 -38.70 -44.29
C SER A 885 -40.35 -38.22 -45.51
N ARG A 886 -40.59 -36.90 -45.63
CA ARG A 886 -41.45 -36.34 -46.67
C ARG A 886 -40.82 -35.13 -47.34
N ILE A 887 -40.93 -35.04 -48.66
CA ILE A 887 -40.63 -33.82 -49.42
C ILE A 887 -41.89 -33.42 -50.18
N LEU A 888 -42.40 -32.22 -49.89
CA LEU A 888 -43.64 -31.69 -50.45
C LEU A 888 -43.37 -30.38 -51.19
N VAL A 889 -43.79 -30.32 -52.45
CA VAL A 889 -43.78 -29.10 -53.28
C VAL A 889 -45.15 -28.87 -53.92
N ASP A 890 -46.20 -29.34 -53.25
CA ASP A 890 -47.58 -29.28 -53.74
C ASP A 890 -48.04 -27.82 -53.89
N GLY A 891 -48.92 -27.54 -54.85
CA GLY A 891 -49.41 -26.18 -55.10
C GLY A 891 -50.81 -26.15 -55.68
N VAL A 892 -51.73 -25.35 -55.14
CA VAL A 892 -53.06 -25.19 -55.77
C VAL A 892 -52.98 -24.53 -57.16
N GLY A 893 -52.00 -23.65 -57.36
CA GLY A 893 -51.65 -23.07 -58.66
C GLY A 893 -50.88 -24.05 -59.54
N THR A 894 -49.55 -23.96 -59.48
CA THR A 894 -48.60 -24.90 -60.10
C THR A 894 -47.79 -25.55 -58.99
N ALA A 895 -47.59 -26.87 -59.05
CA ALA A 895 -46.68 -27.52 -58.11
C ALA A 895 -45.23 -27.22 -58.47
N GLY A 896 -44.38 -27.11 -57.46
CA GLY A 896 -42.95 -26.88 -57.63
C GLY A 896 -42.21 -28.12 -58.12
N THR A 897 -40.91 -28.00 -58.33
CA THR A 897 -40.07 -29.12 -58.77
C THR A 897 -39.35 -29.79 -57.62
N ILE A 898 -39.13 -31.10 -57.70
CA ILE A 898 -38.21 -31.83 -56.82
C ILE A 898 -37.04 -32.31 -57.69
N GLY A 899 -35.88 -31.69 -57.55
CA GLY A 899 -34.64 -32.10 -58.20
C GLY A 899 -33.73 -32.81 -57.21
N ILE A 900 -33.36 -34.06 -57.48
CA ILE A 900 -32.43 -34.83 -56.66
C ILE A 900 -31.30 -35.35 -57.54
N THR A 901 -30.07 -35.07 -57.13
CA THR A 901 -28.84 -35.63 -57.73
C THR A 901 -27.99 -36.26 -56.64
N SER A 902 -27.70 -37.56 -56.75
CA SER A 902 -26.89 -38.32 -55.77
C SER A 902 -26.17 -39.52 -56.38
N ASP A 903 -25.21 -40.14 -55.71
CA ASP A 903 -24.68 -41.45 -56.14
C ASP A 903 -25.67 -42.57 -55.81
N SER A 904 -26.23 -42.55 -54.60
CA SER A 904 -27.27 -43.48 -54.17
C SER A 904 -28.45 -42.74 -53.58
N LEU A 905 -29.65 -42.96 -54.12
CA LEU A 905 -30.91 -42.46 -53.59
C LEU A 905 -31.73 -43.60 -52.99
N THR A 906 -32.05 -43.52 -51.70
CA THR A 906 -32.87 -44.51 -51.01
C THR A 906 -34.09 -43.87 -50.36
N LEU A 907 -35.29 -44.39 -50.59
CA LEU A 907 -36.53 -44.02 -49.93
C LEU A 907 -37.12 -45.25 -49.23
N ASN A 908 -37.07 -45.27 -47.90
CA ASN A 908 -37.45 -46.42 -47.08
C ASN A 908 -38.53 -46.07 -46.04
N ASN A 909 -39.19 -47.12 -45.53
CA ASN A 909 -40.11 -47.08 -44.38
C ASN A 909 -41.15 -45.93 -44.44
N GLN A 910 -42.02 -45.95 -45.45
CA GLN A 910 -43.14 -45.01 -45.67
C GLN A 910 -42.72 -43.58 -46.07
N SER A 911 -41.52 -43.41 -46.61
CA SER A 911 -41.06 -42.09 -47.07
C SER A 911 -41.73 -41.64 -48.37
N SER A 912 -41.88 -40.34 -48.60
CA SER A 912 -42.63 -39.83 -49.75
C SER A 912 -42.09 -38.56 -50.41
N LEU A 913 -42.22 -38.49 -51.75
CA LEU A 913 -42.02 -37.28 -52.55
C LEU A 913 -43.34 -36.88 -53.25
N SER A 914 -43.76 -35.62 -53.12
CA SER A 914 -45.03 -35.11 -53.68
C SER A 914 -44.84 -33.78 -54.42
N ALA A 915 -45.26 -33.74 -55.68
CA ALA A 915 -45.29 -32.54 -56.52
C ALA A 915 -46.64 -32.42 -57.26
N ILE A 916 -47.72 -32.32 -56.49
CA ILE A 916 -49.10 -32.38 -56.97
C ILE A 916 -49.74 -31.01 -57.01
N ALA A 917 -50.43 -30.70 -58.12
CA ALA A 917 -51.25 -29.51 -58.23
C ALA A 917 -52.75 -29.81 -58.26
N ALA A 918 -53.59 -28.78 -58.06
CA ALA A 918 -55.04 -28.93 -58.13
C ALA A 918 -55.53 -29.40 -59.53
N ALA A 919 -54.78 -29.03 -60.58
CA ALA A 919 -54.99 -29.51 -61.94
C ALA A 919 -53.79 -30.37 -62.38
N SER A 920 -54.04 -31.59 -62.87
CA SER A 920 -53.00 -32.58 -63.15
C SER A 920 -52.00 -32.20 -64.26
N ASP A 921 -52.38 -31.26 -65.13
CA ASP A 921 -51.50 -30.68 -66.17
C ASP A 921 -50.49 -29.66 -65.60
N LYS A 922 -50.68 -29.24 -64.35
CA LYS A 922 -49.81 -28.33 -63.59
C LYS A 922 -49.04 -29.02 -62.46
N ASN A 923 -49.06 -30.36 -62.43
CA ASN A 923 -48.18 -31.11 -61.53
C ASN A 923 -46.72 -30.76 -61.80
N GLY A 924 -45.90 -30.83 -60.76
CA GLY A 924 -44.49 -30.49 -60.80
C GLY A 924 -43.63 -31.64 -61.32
N ILE A 925 -42.43 -31.30 -61.78
CA ILE A 925 -41.43 -32.30 -62.22
C ILE A 925 -40.68 -32.81 -61.00
N ILE A 926 -40.63 -34.13 -60.85
CA ILE A 926 -39.75 -34.83 -59.91
C ILE A 926 -38.62 -35.45 -60.73
N SER A 927 -37.45 -34.80 -60.74
CA SER A 927 -36.25 -35.25 -61.45
C SER A 927 -35.32 -35.97 -60.47
N LEU A 928 -35.12 -37.27 -60.68
CA LEU A 928 -34.29 -38.12 -59.83
C LEU A 928 -33.11 -38.66 -60.63
N ILE A 929 -31.90 -38.25 -60.26
CA ILE A 929 -30.66 -38.62 -60.93
C ILE A 929 -29.77 -39.34 -59.91
N ALA A 930 -29.53 -40.65 -60.11
CA ALA A 930 -28.64 -41.40 -59.23
C ALA A 930 -27.98 -42.63 -59.85
N THR A 931 -26.77 -43.00 -59.42
CA THR A 931 -26.17 -44.27 -59.87
C THR A 931 -27.00 -45.47 -59.41
N LEU A 932 -27.40 -45.49 -58.13
CA LEU A 932 -28.30 -46.48 -57.55
C LEU A 932 -29.54 -45.79 -56.98
N MET A 933 -30.72 -46.33 -57.26
CA MET A 933 -31.97 -45.86 -56.68
C MET A 933 -32.76 -47.02 -56.09
N GLU A 934 -33.24 -46.86 -54.86
CA GLU A 934 -34.02 -47.86 -54.14
C GLU A 934 -35.21 -47.22 -53.44
N LEU A 935 -36.41 -47.74 -53.70
CA LEU A 935 -37.64 -47.38 -53.00
C LEU A 935 -38.15 -48.63 -52.28
N ASP A 936 -38.13 -48.65 -50.96
CA ASP A 936 -38.53 -49.79 -50.15
C ASP A 936 -39.53 -49.42 -49.03
N GLY A 937 -40.19 -50.43 -48.46
CA GLY A 937 -40.99 -50.30 -47.24
C GLY A 937 -42.21 -49.38 -47.37
N ASN A 938 -43.05 -49.56 -48.41
CA ASN A 938 -44.26 -48.77 -48.66
C ASN A 938 -43.99 -47.26 -48.92
N SER A 939 -42.86 -46.93 -49.53
CA SER A 939 -42.48 -45.56 -49.90
C SER A 939 -43.14 -45.10 -51.22
N SER A 940 -43.33 -43.80 -51.42
CA SER A 940 -44.14 -43.26 -52.52
C SER A 940 -43.53 -42.04 -53.23
N VAL A 941 -43.59 -42.02 -54.56
CA VAL A 941 -43.26 -40.84 -55.38
C VAL A 941 -44.46 -40.49 -56.26
N THR A 942 -44.99 -39.27 -56.14
CA THR A 942 -46.19 -38.83 -56.88
C THR A 942 -46.02 -37.44 -57.48
N GLY A 943 -46.12 -37.33 -58.81
CA GLY A 943 -45.92 -36.09 -59.59
C GLY A 943 -45.73 -36.40 -61.08
N HIS A 944 -45.04 -35.53 -61.83
CA HIS A 944 -44.47 -35.92 -63.14
C HIS A 944 -43.04 -36.39 -62.95
N ILE A 945 -42.82 -37.70 -62.96
CA ILE A 945 -41.53 -38.27 -62.54
C ILE A 945 -40.60 -38.45 -63.75
N GLN A 946 -39.36 -38.00 -63.62
CA GLN A 946 -38.26 -38.20 -64.55
C GLN A 946 -37.14 -38.92 -63.81
N ILE A 947 -36.71 -40.06 -64.32
CA ILE A 947 -35.68 -40.90 -63.68
C ILE A 947 -34.50 -41.06 -64.63
N ASP A 948 -33.31 -40.83 -64.11
CA ASP A 948 -32.05 -41.22 -64.74
C ASP A 948 -31.19 -41.99 -63.73
N ALA A 949 -31.05 -43.30 -63.92
CA ALA A 949 -30.27 -44.12 -63.01
C ALA A 949 -29.56 -45.32 -63.65
N ASN A 950 -28.45 -45.80 -63.08
CA ASN A 950 -27.86 -47.06 -63.57
C ASN A 950 -28.68 -48.26 -63.08
N ARG A 951 -29.14 -48.24 -61.83
CA ARG A 951 -29.97 -49.30 -61.24
C ARG A 951 -31.13 -48.72 -60.45
N LEU A 952 -32.34 -49.26 -60.68
CA LEU A 952 -33.55 -48.89 -59.95
C LEU A 952 -34.23 -50.13 -59.35
N PHE A 953 -34.43 -50.11 -58.04
CA PHE A 953 -35.16 -51.11 -57.26
C PHE A 953 -36.42 -50.48 -56.64
N VAL A 954 -37.58 -51.09 -56.88
CA VAL A 954 -38.85 -50.70 -56.23
C VAL A 954 -39.41 -51.92 -55.52
N LEU A 955 -39.30 -51.91 -54.19
CA LEU A 955 -39.46 -53.07 -53.32
C LEU A 955 -40.61 -52.88 -52.32
N ASN A 956 -41.04 -53.98 -51.68
CA ASN A 956 -42.01 -54.06 -50.57
C ASN A 956 -43.16 -53.01 -50.58
N GLN A 957 -44.08 -53.11 -51.55
CA GLN A 957 -45.29 -52.27 -51.67
C GLN A 957 -45.06 -50.78 -51.99
N SER A 958 -43.83 -50.38 -52.34
CA SER A 958 -43.51 -49.02 -52.75
C SER A 958 -44.11 -48.65 -54.13
N ARG A 959 -44.38 -47.36 -54.35
CA ARG A 959 -45.16 -46.88 -55.50
C ARG A 959 -44.54 -45.65 -56.17
N MET A 960 -44.43 -45.69 -57.49
CA MET A 960 -44.13 -44.54 -58.33
C MET A 960 -45.29 -44.27 -59.29
N SER A 961 -45.94 -43.13 -59.16
CA SER A 961 -47.14 -42.77 -59.92
C SER A 961 -46.85 -41.67 -60.94
N ALA A 962 -47.18 -41.92 -62.21
CA ALA A 962 -47.01 -41.00 -63.33
C ALA A 962 -45.56 -40.68 -63.73
N VAL A 963 -44.79 -41.74 -64.00
CA VAL A 963 -43.47 -41.66 -64.63
C VAL A 963 -43.63 -41.19 -66.07
N SER A 964 -43.05 -40.03 -66.36
CA SER A 964 -43.11 -39.34 -67.65
C SER A 964 -41.91 -39.68 -68.55
N SER A 965 -40.75 -39.99 -67.96
CA SER A 965 -39.58 -40.51 -68.66
C SER A 965 -38.71 -41.34 -67.71
N ILE A 966 -38.13 -42.42 -68.24
CA ILE A 966 -37.25 -43.32 -67.50
C ILE A 966 -36.03 -43.68 -68.37
N SER A 967 -34.83 -43.46 -67.83
CA SER A 967 -33.53 -43.81 -68.40
C SER A 967 -32.82 -44.74 -67.42
N ILE A 968 -32.55 -45.99 -67.82
CA ILE A 968 -31.89 -47.00 -66.98
C ILE A 968 -30.71 -47.63 -67.69
N GLY A 969 -29.53 -47.59 -67.07
CA GLY A 969 -28.27 -48.09 -67.62
C GLY A 969 -28.08 -49.62 -67.56
N GLU A 970 -28.28 -50.23 -66.39
CA GLU A 970 -27.87 -51.62 -66.12
C GLU A 970 -28.98 -52.53 -65.55
N GLY A 971 -29.92 -52.01 -64.74
CA GLY A 971 -30.94 -52.89 -64.12
C GLY A 971 -32.19 -52.18 -63.56
N PHE A 972 -33.37 -52.73 -63.86
CA PHE A 972 -34.67 -52.29 -63.36
C PHE A 972 -35.39 -53.46 -62.70
N PHE A 973 -35.76 -53.33 -61.43
CA PHE A 973 -36.43 -54.38 -60.67
C PHE A 973 -37.60 -53.85 -59.84
N VAL A 974 -38.73 -54.55 -59.92
CA VAL A 974 -39.95 -54.27 -59.14
C VAL A 974 -40.42 -55.57 -58.48
N SER A 975 -40.59 -55.57 -57.15
CA SER A 975 -40.96 -56.78 -56.39
C SER A 975 -42.40 -56.76 -55.87
N GLY A 976 -43.05 -57.93 -55.78
CA GLY A 976 -44.31 -58.09 -55.05
C GLY A 976 -45.42 -57.16 -55.55
N ASP A 977 -46.12 -56.50 -54.61
CA ASP A 977 -47.22 -55.56 -54.88
C ASP A 977 -46.77 -54.11 -55.18
N SER A 978 -45.46 -53.89 -55.35
CA SER A 978 -44.93 -52.56 -55.73
C SER A 978 -45.37 -52.15 -57.13
N THR A 979 -45.60 -50.86 -57.37
CA THR A 979 -46.13 -50.37 -58.66
C THR A 979 -45.31 -49.24 -59.25
N VAL A 980 -44.94 -49.35 -60.53
CA VAL A 980 -44.41 -48.24 -61.34
C VAL A 980 -45.38 -47.98 -62.49
N VAL A 981 -45.97 -46.79 -62.51
CA VAL A 981 -46.97 -46.39 -63.51
C VAL A 981 -46.36 -45.42 -64.51
N ILE A 982 -46.14 -45.87 -65.75
CA ILE A 982 -45.59 -45.06 -66.85
C ILE A 982 -46.74 -44.44 -67.66
N LYS A 983 -46.69 -43.13 -67.89
CA LYS A 983 -47.62 -42.42 -68.79
C LYS A 983 -46.98 -42.30 -70.17
N ASP A 984 -47.36 -43.17 -71.11
CA ASP A 984 -47.06 -42.94 -72.52
C ASP A 984 -47.84 -41.71 -72.99
N GLY A 985 -47.14 -40.74 -73.58
CA GLY A 985 -47.64 -39.39 -73.94
C GLY A 985 -48.80 -39.30 -74.93
N ASN A 986 -49.59 -40.36 -75.13
CA ASN A 986 -50.85 -40.35 -75.89
C ASN A 986 -51.86 -41.46 -75.49
N SER A 987 -51.71 -42.14 -74.35
CA SER A 987 -52.66 -43.18 -73.88
C SER A 987 -53.53 -42.66 -72.74
N THR A 988 -54.84 -42.91 -72.80
CA THR A 988 -55.80 -42.62 -71.71
C THR A 988 -55.85 -43.71 -70.63
N GLU A 989 -55.07 -44.79 -70.80
CA GLU A 989 -54.95 -45.91 -69.85
C GLU A 989 -53.46 -46.11 -69.48
N PRO A 990 -53.11 -46.13 -68.18
CA PRO A 990 -51.72 -46.31 -67.72
C PRO A 990 -51.18 -47.73 -67.98
N THR A 991 -49.94 -47.84 -68.46
CA THR A 991 -49.23 -49.13 -68.56
C THR A 991 -48.63 -49.46 -67.19
N GLN A 992 -49.31 -50.29 -66.39
CA GLN A 992 -48.78 -50.81 -65.13
C GLN A 992 -47.74 -51.90 -65.44
N ILE A 993 -46.48 -51.69 -65.08
CA ILE A 993 -45.48 -52.77 -65.11
C ILE A 993 -45.68 -53.60 -63.84
N ASN A 994 -46.40 -54.71 -63.97
CA ASN A 994 -46.49 -55.75 -62.94
C ASN A 994 -45.24 -56.66 -62.99
N PRO A 995 -44.84 -57.27 -61.86
CA PRO A 995 -43.65 -58.10 -61.80
C PRO A 995 -43.69 -59.22 -62.85
N PRO A 996 -42.55 -59.61 -63.47
CA PRO A 996 -42.49 -60.86 -64.22
C PRO A 996 -42.84 -62.02 -63.27
N GLU A 997 -43.74 -62.93 -63.69
CA GLU A 997 -43.99 -64.19 -62.98
C GLU A 997 -42.64 -64.91 -62.76
N LEU A 998 -42.29 -65.15 -61.50
CA LEU A 998 -41.17 -66.04 -61.15
C LEU A 998 -41.38 -67.41 -61.83
N PRO A 999 -40.43 -67.93 -62.63
CA PRO A 999 -40.52 -69.31 -63.09
C PRO A 999 -40.50 -70.24 -61.88
N GLN A 1000 -41.43 -71.21 -61.88
CA GLN A 1000 -41.51 -72.23 -60.83
C GLN A 1000 -40.15 -72.87 -60.58
N ALA A 1001 -39.78 -72.92 -59.31
CA ALA A 1001 -38.64 -73.66 -58.80
C ALA A 1001 -38.67 -75.10 -59.35
N THR A 1002 -37.69 -75.41 -60.19
CA THR A 1002 -37.33 -76.79 -60.51
C THR A 1002 -35.99 -77.05 -59.80
N LEU A 1003 -36.07 -77.76 -58.67
CA LEU A 1003 -35.07 -78.67 -58.10
C LEU A 1003 -34.14 -79.23 -59.23
N ILE A 1004 -32.80 -79.32 -59.18
CA ILE A 1004 -31.71 -79.51 -58.17
C ILE A 1004 -30.37 -79.33 -58.98
N PRO A 1005 -29.10 -79.35 -58.45
CA PRO A 1005 -28.66 -79.87 -57.16
C PRO A 1005 -27.70 -79.03 -56.31
N ASP A 1006 -27.60 -79.48 -55.05
CA ASP A 1006 -26.57 -79.25 -54.04
C ASP A 1006 -25.28 -78.59 -54.53
N LEU A 1007 -24.93 -77.50 -53.86
CA LEU A 1007 -23.60 -76.92 -53.87
C LEU A 1007 -22.94 -77.13 -52.49
N ASP A 1008 -22.90 -78.40 -52.05
CA ASP A 1008 -21.97 -78.88 -51.01
C ASP A 1008 -20.54 -79.10 -51.58
N GLU A 1009 -20.24 -78.62 -52.79
CA GLU A 1009 -18.91 -78.77 -53.41
C GLU A 1009 -18.44 -77.55 -54.22
N LEU A 1010 -18.73 -76.33 -53.73
CA LEU A 1010 -17.99 -75.11 -54.12
C LEU A 1010 -17.47 -74.31 -52.92
N VAL A 1011 -17.14 -75.03 -51.85
CA VAL A 1011 -16.32 -74.54 -50.73
C VAL A 1011 -15.08 -75.43 -50.70
N VAL A 1012 -14.00 -75.01 -51.37
CA VAL A 1012 -12.60 -75.18 -50.97
C VAL A 1012 -11.71 -74.41 -51.98
N GLN A 1013 -10.76 -73.66 -51.42
CA GLN A 1013 -9.61 -72.98 -52.05
C GLN A 1013 -9.75 -71.50 -52.44
N SER A 1014 -9.83 -70.72 -51.36
CA SER A 1014 -8.83 -69.71 -50.95
C SER A 1014 -8.80 -68.35 -51.68
N CYS A 1015 -9.57 -67.42 -51.13
CA CYS A 1015 -9.02 -66.14 -50.68
C CYS A 1015 -9.27 -66.04 -49.17
N ILE A 1016 -8.22 -65.70 -48.43
CA ILE A 1016 -8.17 -65.67 -46.96
C ILE A 1016 -9.03 -64.51 -46.47
N VAL A 1017 -10.03 -64.79 -45.63
CA VAL A 1017 -10.59 -63.80 -44.70
C VAL A 1017 -9.72 -63.89 -43.45
N THR A 1018 -8.75 -62.99 -43.34
CA THR A 1018 -8.34 -62.49 -42.03
C THR A 1018 -9.49 -61.59 -41.57
N GLU A 1019 -10.16 -61.96 -40.49
CA GLU A 1019 -10.90 -60.99 -39.70
C GLU A 1019 -9.88 -59.99 -39.17
N GLU A 1020 -9.68 -58.90 -39.90
CA GLU A 1020 -9.27 -57.66 -39.26
C GLU A 1020 -10.56 -56.92 -38.94
N GLU A 1021 -10.85 -56.88 -37.64
CA GLU A 1021 -11.57 -55.80 -36.99
C GLU A 1021 -11.26 -54.47 -37.69
N SER A 1022 -12.23 -53.56 -37.75
CA SER A 1022 -11.90 -52.15 -38.01
C SER A 1022 -10.98 -51.64 -36.90
N GLN A 1023 -9.67 -51.82 -37.08
CA GLN A 1023 -8.64 -51.24 -36.26
C GLN A 1023 -8.44 -49.81 -36.72
N PHE A 1024 -8.78 -48.88 -35.84
CA PHE A 1024 -8.35 -47.50 -35.93
C PHE A 1024 -6.88 -47.43 -35.52
N ILE A 1025 -5.96 -47.34 -36.49
CA ILE A 1025 -4.54 -47.08 -36.21
C ILE A 1025 -4.38 -45.60 -35.89
N ILE A 1026 -4.23 -45.29 -34.61
CA ILE A 1026 -3.66 -44.01 -34.17
C ILE A 1026 -2.15 -44.07 -34.46
N THR A 1027 -1.72 -43.43 -35.54
CA THR A 1027 -0.33 -43.01 -35.65
C THR A 1027 -0.12 -41.87 -34.66
N ARG A 1028 0.80 -42.08 -33.72
CA ARG A 1028 1.18 -41.14 -32.65
C ARG A 1028 1.13 -39.66 -33.09
N ARG A 1029 0.18 -38.90 -32.54
CA ARG A 1029 0.37 -37.72 -31.66
C ARG A 1029 -0.96 -36.99 -31.44
N GLY A 1030 -1.28 -36.67 -30.18
CA GLY A 1030 -2.31 -35.71 -29.81
C GLY A 1030 -3.48 -36.30 -29.03
N GLY A 1031 -3.35 -36.41 -27.70
CA GLY A 1031 -4.42 -36.85 -26.82
C GLY A 1031 -5.49 -35.77 -26.64
N LEU A 1032 -6.75 -36.21 -26.65
CA LEU A 1032 -7.86 -35.54 -25.97
C LEU A 1032 -8.00 -36.16 -24.56
N PRO A 1033 -8.31 -35.36 -23.52
CA PRO A 1033 -8.41 -35.87 -22.14
C PRO A 1033 -9.68 -36.68 -21.91
N PRO A 1034 -9.72 -37.55 -20.88
CA PRO A 1034 -10.73 -38.61 -20.78
C PRO A 1034 -12.10 -38.18 -20.22
N ARG A 1035 -12.32 -36.92 -19.80
CA ARG A 1035 -13.61 -36.43 -19.26
C ARG A 1035 -13.81 -34.91 -19.44
N PRO A 1036 -15.04 -34.42 -19.76
CA PRO A 1036 -15.33 -33.02 -20.07
C PRO A 1036 -15.73 -32.19 -18.83
N SER A 1037 -15.01 -32.29 -17.71
CA SER A 1037 -15.32 -31.48 -16.51
C SER A 1037 -14.12 -31.21 -15.59
N GLU A 1038 -12.90 -31.16 -16.10
CA GLU A 1038 -11.72 -30.85 -15.28
C GLU A 1038 -11.00 -29.60 -15.83
N SER A 1039 -10.66 -28.66 -14.94
CA SER A 1039 -10.03 -27.37 -15.26
C SER A 1039 -8.54 -27.56 -15.60
N LEU A 1040 -8.07 -26.92 -16.68
CA LEU A 1040 -6.70 -27.04 -17.18
C LEU A 1040 -5.79 -25.96 -16.54
N SER A 1041 -4.72 -26.39 -15.86
CA SER A 1041 -3.65 -25.50 -15.37
C SER A 1041 -2.64 -25.16 -16.48
N PRO A 1042 -2.04 -23.94 -16.47
CA PRO A 1042 -1.27 -23.41 -17.59
C PRO A 1042 0.19 -23.88 -17.57
N GLU A 1043 0.52 -25.00 -18.22
CA GLU A 1043 1.93 -25.41 -18.40
C GLU A 1043 2.21 -26.23 -19.68
N ALA A 1044 1.50 -25.95 -20.78
CA ALA A 1044 1.74 -26.57 -22.08
C ALA A 1044 2.03 -25.55 -23.19
N LEU A 1045 3.03 -24.68 -22.98
CA LEU A 1045 3.68 -23.90 -24.04
C LEU A 1045 5.11 -24.42 -24.23
N LEU A 1046 5.42 -24.94 -25.42
CA LEU A 1046 6.82 -25.13 -25.84
C LEU A 1046 7.05 -24.46 -27.20
N ARG A 1047 7.88 -23.41 -27.15
CA ARG A 1047 8.53 -22.70 -28.26
C ARG A 1047 9.45 -23.64 -29.05
N PHE A 1048 9.60 -23.36 -30.34
CA PHE A 1048 10.66 -23.91 -31.19
C PHE A 1048 11.75 -22.86 -31.39
N ASP A 1049 12.96 -23.10 -30.89
CA ASP A 1049 14.19 -22.42 -31.29
C ASP A 1049 15.35 -23.43 -31.37
N ILE A 1050 16.27 -23.20 -32.32
CA ILE A 1050 17.32 -24.14 -32.75
C ILE A 1050 18.69 -23.76 -32.13
N THR A 1051 19.24 -24.66 -31.27
CA THR A 1051 20.65 -25.09 -30.95
C THR A 1051 21.84 -24.09 -30.88
N PRO A 1052 23.01 -24.46 -30.27
CA PRO A 1052 23.32 -25.38 -29.16
C PRO A 1052 24.35 -24.82 -28.12
N GLU A 1053 24.59 -25.60 -27.05
CA GLU A 1053 25.93 -25.93 -26.49
C GLU A 1053 26.19 -25.65 -24.98
N SER A 1054 26.60 -26.75 -24.33
CA SER A 1054 27.41 -26.89 -23.11
C SER A 1054 26.78 -26.87 -21.70
N ALA A 1055 27.23 -27.89 -20.96
CA ALA A 1055 27.59 -27.91 -19.53
C ALA A 1055 26.54 -28.26 -18.46
N GLU A 1056 26.76 -29.45 -17.89
CA GLU A 1056 26.84 -29.77 -16.45
C GLU A 1056 25.58 -29.80 -15.56
N ASN A 1057 25.23 -31.05 -15.19
CA ASN A 1057 24.72 -31.53 -13.90
C ASN A 1057 25.46 -30.86 -12.70
N PRO A 1058 24.98 -30.80 -11.42
CA PRO A 1058 24.10 -31.78 -10.76
C PRO A 1058 23.23 -31.31 -9.56
N SER A 1059 22.61 -32.31 -8.91
CA SER A 1059 22.16 -32.39 -7.49
C SER A 1059 20.94 -31.53 -7.09
N GLY A 1060 19.89 -32.01 -6.43
CA GLY A 1060 19.71 -33.19 -5.58
C GLY A 1060 19.17 -32.68 -4.24
N LEU A 1061 17.96 -33.09 -3.82
CA LEU A 1061 17.52 -33.05 -2.41
C LEU A 1061 16.21 -33.82 -2.23
N ALA A 1062 16.27 -34.77 -1.30
CA ALA A 1062 15.16 -35.56 -0.82
C ALA A 1062 14.44 -34.81 0.30
N VAL A 1063 13.11 -34.91 0.36
CA VAL A 1063 12.34 -34.71 1.61
C VAL A 1063 11.29 -35.80 1.72
N THR A 1064 11.07 -36.22 2.96
CA THR A 1064 10.53 -37.52 3.40
C THR A 1064 9.32 -37.28 4.29
N ARG A 1065 8.35 -38.22 4.27
CA ARG A 1065 7.34 -38.53 5.32
C ARG A 1065 6.20 -37.49 5.46
N GLN A 1066 4.98 -37.80 5.87
CA GLN A 1066 4.35 -38.98 6.45
C GLN A 1066 2.82 -38.85 6.27
N ALA A 1067 2.12 -39.99 6.19
CA ALA A 1067 0.66 -40.12 6.13
C ALA A 1067 -0.04 -39.80 7.46
N THR A 1068 -1.34 -39.44 7.39
CA THR A 1068 -2.47 -40.15 8.04
C THR A 1068 -3.82 -39.44 7.78
N ASP A 1069 -4.80 -40.21 7.24
CA ASP A 1069 -6.21 -40.42 7.64
C ASP A 1069 -7.08 -39.23 8.13
N ASN A 1070 -8.40 -39.11 7.91
CA ASN A 1070 -9.46 -39.91 7.30
C ASN A 1070 -10.75 -39.04 7.33
N ASN A 1071 -11.56 -39.07 6.26
CA ASN A 1071 -13.03 -39.17 6.23
C ASN A 1071 -13.70 -38.38 5.10
N SER A 1072 -14.08 -39.10 4.03
CA SER A 1072 -15.24 -38.75 3.21
C SER A 1072 -15.87 -40.00 2.60
N ILE A 1073 -17.06 -40.31 3.11
CA ILE A 1073 -18.31 -40.68 2.42
C ILE A 1073 -18.19 -41.57 1.17
N GLU A 1074 -18.82 -42.73 1.29
CA GLU A 1074 -18.85 -43.91 0.42
C GLU A 1074 -19.40 -43.65 -1.00
N LEU A 1075 -18.56 -43.84 -2.02
CA LEU A 1075 -18.93 -44.05 -3.43
C LEU A 1075 -19.13 -45.55 -3.70
N PRO A 1076 -19.96 -45.97 -4.67
CA PRO A 1076 -20.18 -47.38 -4.99
C PRO A 1076 -18.90 -48.09 -5.43
N GLN A 1077 -18.74 -49.36 -5.03
CA GLN A 1077 -17.52 -50.17 -5.21
C GLN A 1077 -17.05 -50.28 -6.67
N LEU A 1078 -15.73 -50.10 -6.86
CA LEU A 1078 -14.98 -50.38 -8.08
C LEU A 1078 -14.94 -51.89 -8.40
N ALA A 1079 -15.10 -52.23 -9.69
CA ALA A 1079 -14.98 -53.59 -10.20
C ALA A 1079 -13.56 -54.16 -9.98
N GLN A 1080 -13.44 -55.36 -9.39
CA GLN A 1080 -12.16 -55.92 -8.90
C GLN A 1080 -11.50 -56.97 -9.80
N GLY A 1081 -11.99 -57.21 -11.03
CA GLY A 1081 -11.36 -58.22 -11.87
C GLY A 1081 -11.78 -58.20 -13.33
N LEU A 1082 -10.80 -58.43 -14.19
CA LEU A 1082 -10.92 -58.52 -15.63
C LEU A 1082 -10.58 -59.97 -16.02
N SER A 1083 -11.50 -60.70 -16.64
CA SER A 1083 -11.20 -62.04 -17.18
C SER A 1083 -11.70 -62.16 -18.61
N VAL A 1084 -10.92 -62.86 -19.43
CA VAL A 1084 -11.20 -63.11 -20.84
C VAL A 1084 -11.76 -64.52 -20.96
N ASN A 1085 -12.94 -64.66 -21.56
CA ASN A 1085 -13.54 -65.98 -21.78
C ASN A 1085 -12.88 -66.70 -22.98
N SER A 1086 -13.22 -67.97 -23.20
CA SER A 1086 -12.63 -68.80 -24.26
C SER A 1086 -13.00 -68.38 -25.70
N GLN A 1087 -13.83 -67.36 -25.88
CA GLN A 1087 -14.09 -66.72 -27.17
C GLN A 1087 -13.36 -65.37 -27.35
N GLY A 1088 -12.65 -64.87 -26.32
CA GLY A 1088 -11.88 -63.64 -26.41
C GLY A 1088 -12.57 -62.40 -25.83
N ASP A 1089 -13.79 -62.52 -25.30
CA ASP A 1089 -14.50 -61.38 -24.72
C ASP A 1089 -13.98 -61.05 -23.31
N ILE A 1090 -13.77 -59.76 -23.05
CA ILE A 1090 -13.45 -59.24 -21.72
C ILE A 1090 -14.75 -59.02 -20.94
N VAL A 1091 -14.94 -59.76 -19.84
CA VAL A 1091 -16.10 -59.61 -18.96
C VAL A 1091 -15.69 -58.95 -17.64
N LEU A 1092 -16.36 -57.85 -17.29
CA LEU A 1092 -16.27 -57.18 -15.99
C LEU A 1092 -17.34 -57.77 -15.05
N THR A 1093 -16.93 -58.37 -13.92
CA THR A 1093 -17.88 -58.95 -12.94
C THR A 1093 -17.68 -58.35 -11.55
N ALA A 1094 -18.81 -58.06 -10.89
CA ALA A 1094 -18.89 -57.73 -9.47
C ALA A 1094 -19.36 -58.99 -8.72
N GLU A 1095 -18.42 -59.69 -8.11
CA GLU A 1095 -18.57 -60.92 -7.30
C GLU A 1095 -18.98 -62.25 -7.99
N ALA A 1096 -18.23 -63.29 -7.62
CA ALA A 1096 -18.49 -64.69 -7.93
C ALA A 1096 -19.41 -65.32 -6.87
N SER A 1097 -20.47 -66.01 -7.30
CA SER A 1097 -21.16 -66.95 -6.43
C SER A 1097 -21.60 -68.23 -7.16
N ASN A 1098 -20.79 -69.27 -6.95
CA ASN A 1098 -21.13 -70.68 -6.74
C ASN A 1098 -22.42 -71.26 -7.34
N PHE A 1099 -22.29 -72.16 -8.33
CA PHE A 1099 -23.14 -73.36 -8.36
C PHE A 1099 -22.38 -74.61 -8.85
N THR A 1100 -22.34 -75.59 -7.94
CA THR A 1100 -21.90 -76.99 -8.11
C THR A 1100 -22.94 -77.83 -8.86
N THR A 1101 -22.48 -78.73 -9.75
CA THR A 1101 -23.22 -79.92 -10.24
C THR A 1101 -22.92 -81.14 -9.32
N PRO A 1102 -23.56 -82.36 -9.38
CA PRO A 1102 -24.53 -82.94 -10.36
C PRO A 1102 -25.71 -83.82 -9.80
N ILE A 1103 -26.81 -84.00 -10.60
CA ILE A 1103 -27.63 -85.21 -11.01
C ILE A 1103 -28.02 -86.34 -9.98
N PRO A 1104 -29.11 -87.20 -10.09
CA PRO A 1104 -30.35 -87.28 -10.93
C PRO A 1104 -31.69 -87.60 -10.17
N LEU A 1105 -32.88 -87.44 -10.81
CA LEU A 1105 -33.87 -88.53 -10.94
C LEU A 1105 -34.99 -88.27 -12.00
N LEU A 1106 -35.29 -89.32 -12.78
CA LEU A 1106 -36.38 -89.56 -13.75
C LEU A 1106 -37.76 -88.95 -13.42
N LEU A 1107 -38.52 -88.48 -14.42
CA LEU A 1107 -39.60 -89.25 -15.08
C LEU A 1107 -40.29 -88.44 -16.21
N LEU A 1108 -40.70 -89.15 -17.27
CA LEU A 1108 -41.46 -88.68 -18.42
C LEU A 1108 -42.86 -88.13 -18.04
N ALA A 1109 -43.32 -87.06 -18.70
CA ALA A 1109 -44.58 -87.02 -19.46
C ALA A 1109 -44.75 -85.67 -20.19
N ARG A 1110 -45.43 -85.75 -21.32
CA ARG A 1110 -45.61 -84.77 -22.42
C ARG A 1110 -46.53 -83.59 -22.07
N GLY A 1111 -46.39 -82.50 -22.84
CA GLY A 1111 -47.50 -81.55 -23.07
C GLY A 1111 -47.08 -80.15 -23.48
N GLU A 1112 -46.95 -79.95 -24.79
CA GLU A 1112 -47.12 -78.73 -25.62
C GLU A 1112 -47.90 -77.54 -24.99
N CYS A 1113 -47.80 -76.27 -25.42
CA CYS A 1113 -46.82 -75.44 -26.12
C CYS A 1113 -47.49 -74.05 -26.32
N HIS A 1114 -46.70 -72.99 -26.18
CA HIS A 1114 -46.83 -71.63 -26.77
C HIS A 1114 -47.74 -70.53 -26.18
N ALA A 1115 -47.00 -69.49 -25.72
CA ALA A 1115 -47.16 -68.03 -25.88
C ALA A 1115 -48.24 -67.32 -25.02
N PRO A 1116 -47.98 -66.07 -24.54
CA PRO A 1116 -47.46 -64.93 -25.31
C PRO A 1116 -46.06 -64.46 -24.93
#